data_AF-A0AAT9GF17-F1
#
_entry.id   AF-A0AAT9GF17-F1
#
_cell.length_a   1.000
_cell.length_b   1.000
_cell.length_c   1.000
_cell.angle_alpha   90.00
_cell.angle_beta   90.00
_cell.angle_gamma   90.00
#
_symmetry.space_group_name_H-M   'P 1'
#
loop_
_entity.id
_entity.type
_entity.pdbx_description
1 polymer ?
#
loop_
_entity_poly.entity_id
_entity_poly.type
_entity_poly.pdbx_seq_one_letter_code
_entity_poly.pdbx_strand_id
1 'polypeptide(L)'
;MLYMPMCEINKLLFKSALRKKIGVIVCCCYLFFFQVQSIDAANVTSAATGNWSATAWPNTGRTGTITTSTGSLTVTGTGTLFLTELSVGNIIKNTSNVVIGTIAAINSNTSLTLTSNAASNNTSIAYRSQGVGPVDVITINSGHDVTVDGIFTCASLTIGTTVGTTLLFNDNSALNCTGNLVMSFPSANGTNSISVANGSLAVGGTCTLSANTNTTGRVTAITLGNGSITFTGAVALNARSNRTTNAILDFSGGAGTITFGAAGNVFSNTNGIVTLGSSTTYIYSNAGAQTVFGGNYFNLTLRGGGAKTLTGVTVTGTLTRSGTATVTGTPSLGASSTLVYRSNAPQTTGNEFITPFPGTGGVVIENAAGVTLGSARSLGANPLRIGMDTLNSILNDGGFQLTSTGAFEINSGAFRLGSAGNATTYPNFSTNLLSSGSSIEYLSGVAQSVSTTPNYQQLIFSGVGTKTVTSGILTVNGNWNINGGTTLLNSNNADVNLTGDLSGTGNITSGSGTIQINGNWLNSGSFTPGSGSVVYANNSGGQTVGGVTYNILTLNNSTGTQTAANNITASVLNTTAGGTFNMGSFQLSASNVNHNGILETQNTSATPISSGLTWVGNVFYNAASEQTVVSGNYNNLNLSGGNRVLSNTGIIGISGVFTPGSGVYTVTGSTIDFNGTGDQSIPDFNFSNLTVSGNRSGNTISFVNGGTIGVSGIFSLTATSVSYIVTGNTFNYNGTDPQIIVPFDYNILIISSSGTKIIETGSIVNCTGLDILDDAKLNIEGTAQLNFL
;
A
#
# COMPACT_ATOMS: atom_id res chain seq x y z
N MET A 1 25.73 30.30 42.05
CA MET A 1 26.13 31.73 42.11
C MET A 1 25.56 32.41 40.87
N LEU A 2 24.95 33.60 40.84
CA LEU A 2 24.33 34.50 41.83
C LEU A 2 23.63 35.61 40.99
N TYR A 3 22.42 36.15 41.20
CA TYR A 3 21.30 35.90 42.11
C TYR A 3 19.95 36.21 41.38
N MET A 4 18.87 36.55 42.11
CA MET A 4 17.61 37.13 41.55
C MET A 4 17.19 38.40 42.38
N PRO A 5 15.98 39.01 42.32
CA PRO A 5 15.76 40.40 41.87
C PRO A 5 15.17 41.35 42.96
N MET A 6 14.25 42.27 42.57
CA MET A 6 13.49 43.29 43.38
C MET A 6 14.27 44.57 43.74
N CYS A 7 13.71 45.77 44.03
CA CYS A 7 12.36 46.40 43.99
C CYS A 7 12.58 47.95 44.14
N GLU A 8 11.66 48.92 43.98
CA GLU A 8 10.35 49.14 43.31
C GLU A 8 10.10 50.69 43.35
N ILE A 9 8.86 51.17 43.29
CA ILE A 9 8.33 52.44 43.85
C ILE A 9 8.56 53.70 42.99
N ASN A 10 7.62 53.84 42.06
CA ASN A 10 6.65 54.96 42.00
C ASN A 10 7.06 56.43 41.75
N LYS A 11 6.32 56.98 40.79
CA LYS A 11 5.68 58.33 40.74
C LYS A 11 6.49 59.54 40.26
N LEU A 12 5.91 60.13 39.20
CA LEU A 12 5.78 61.58 38.93
C LEU A 12 7.04 62.45 39.04
N LEU A 13 7.59 62.85 37.88
CA LEU A 13 7.52 64.24 37.37
C LEU A 13 8.46 64.44 36.16
N PHE A 14 7.99 64.19 34.93
CA PHE A 14 8.54 64.85 33.72
C PHE A 14 7.52 64.93 32.56
N LYS A 15 6.28 65.35 32.89
CA LYS A 15 5.26 65.77 31.90
C LYS A 15 5.27 67.30 31.75
N SER A 16 6.15 67.85 30.92
CA SER A 16 6.05 69.28 30.53
C SER A 16 6.59 69.65 29.15
N ALA A 17 7.52 68.89 28.56
CA ALA A 17 8.19 69.30 27.30
C ALA A 17 7.71 68.60 26.01
N LEU A 18 7.07 67.43 26.07
CA LEU A 18 6.68 66.64 24.88
C LEU A 18 5.17 66.66 24.54
N ARG A 19 4.41 67.63 25.07
CA ARG A 19 2.98 67.84 24.72
C ARG A 19 2.71 68.94 23.68
N LYS A 20 3.74 69.69 23.23
CA LYS A 20 3.59 70.81 22.28
C LYS A 20 4.15 70.56 20.86
N LYS A 21 4.70 69.38 20.56
CA LYS A 21 5.16 69.01 19.19
C LYS A 21 4.44 67.82 18.54
N ILE A 22 3.48 67.20 19.24
CA ILE A 22 2.63 66.11 18.67
C ILE A 22 1.28 66.68 18.15
N GLY A 23 0.88 67.89 18.55
CA GLY A 23 -0.42 68.48 18.18
C GLY A 23 -0.57 69.01 16.75
N VAL A 24 0.50 69.09 15.95
CA VAL A 24 0.46 69.72 14.60
C VAL A 24 0.67 68.69 13.47
N ILE A 25 1.37 67.59 13.72
CA ILE A 25 1.56 66.50 12.73
C ILE A 25 0.34 65.56 12.72
N VAL A 26 -0.40 65.45 13.82
CA VAL A 26 -1.65 64.65 13.91
C VAL A 26 -2.83 65.30 13.17
N CYS A 27 -2.76 66.61 12.87
CA CYS A 27 -3.86 67.33 12.19
C CYS A 27 -3.79 67.24 10.65
N CYS A 28 -2.59 67.22 10.05
CA CYS A 28 -2.45 67.12 8.58
C CYS A 28 -2.47 65.69 8.04
N CYS A 29 -2.11 64.68 8.83
CA CYS A 29 -2.29 63.27 8.44
C CYS A 29 -3.74 62.75 8.60
N TYR A 30 -4.66 63.59 9.12
CA TYR A 30 -6.09 63.28 9.22
C TYR A 30 -6.90 63.76 8.00
N LEU A 31 -6.25 64.41 7.02
CA LEU A 31 -6.90 64.99 5.83
C LEU A 31 -6.71 64.20 4.52
N PHE A 32 -6.10 63.02 4.57
CA PHE A 32 -6.28 62.01 3.52
C PHE A 32 -7.27 60.97 4.02
N PHE A 33 -8.53 61.12 3.61
CA PHE A 33 -9.58 60.14 3.83
C PHE A 33 -9.22 58.80 3.15
N PHE A 34 -8.60 57.90 3.91
CA PHE A 34 -9.05 56.51 3.84
C PHE A 34 -10.45 56.50 4.44
N GLN A 35 -11.45 56.68 3.57
CA GLN A 35 -12.80 56.19 3.84
C GLN A 35 -12.67 54.68 4.03
N VAL A 36 -12.49 54.23 5.28
CA VAL A 36 -13.04 52.95 5.69
C VAL A 36 -14.53 53.11 5.44
N GLN A 37 -15.03 52.60 4.30
CA GLN A 37 -16.46 52.61 4.02
C GLN A 37 -17.13 51.89 5.18
N SER A 38 -17.83 52.65 6.02
CA SER A 38 -18.48 52.12 7.20
C SER A 38 -19.55 51.14 6.74
N ILE A 39 -19.46 49.90 7.22
CA ILE A 39 -20.49 48.89 7.00
C ILE A 39 -21.79 49.41 7.64
N ASP A 40 -22.74 49.87 6.83
CA ASP A 40 -24.04 50.34 7.32
C ASP A 40 -25.01 49.16 7.43
N ALA A 41 -24.94 48.46 8.56
CA ALA A 41 -25.82 47.35 8.88
C ALA A 41 -27.24 47.86 9.18
N ALA A 42 -28.18 47.63 8.25
CA ALA A 42 -29.56 48.05 8.44
C ALA A 42 -30.31 47.06 9.36
N ASN A 43 -31.13 47.60 10.27
CA ASN A 43 -32.15 46.82 10.97
C ASN A 43 -33.37 46.70 10.05
N VAL A 44 -33.61 45.51 9.48
CA VAL A 44 -34.68 45.29 8.49
C VAL A 44 -35.74 44.34 9.05
N THR A 45 -36.96 44.86 9.20
CA THR A 45 -38.13 44.09 9.63
C THR A 45 -39.02 43.75 8.44
N SER A 46 -39.49 42.51 8.30
CA SER A 46 -40.36 42.13 7.17
C SER A 46 -41.68 42.92 7.18
N ALA A 47 -42.07 43.40 5.99
CA ALA A 47 -43.24 44.25 5.78
C ALA A 47 -44.48 43.47 5.32
N ALA A 48 -44.30 42.25 4.80
CA ALA A 48 -45.37 41.33 4.42
C ALA A 48 -44.87 39.88 4.38
N THR A 49 -45.80 38.94 4.20
CA THR A 49 -45.51 37.58 3.69
C THR A 49 -44.92 37.66 2.28
N GLY A 50 -43.89 36.87 1.97
CA GLY A 50 -43.24 36.90 0.66
C GLY A 50 -41.87 36.19 0.59
N ASN A 51 -41.10 36.51 -0.44
CA ASN A 51 -39.80 35.88 -0.70
C ASN A 51 -38.65 36.67 -0.05
N TRP A 52 -37.60 35.95 0.36
CA TRP A 52 -36.38 36.51 0.90
C TRP A 52 -35.60 37.35 -0.13
N SER A 53 -35.68 37.00 -1.42
CA SER A 53 -35.11 37.80 -2.51
C SER A 53 -35.54 39.27 -2.46
N ALA A 54 -36.82 39.55 -2.26
CA ALA A 54 -37.35 40.92 -2.21
C ALA A 54 -38.68 41.10 -1.47
N THR A 55 -39.73 40.36 -1.82
CA THR A 55 -41.12 40.78 -1.55
C THR A 55 -41.52 40.79 -0.07
N ALA A 56 -40.82 40.05 0.80
CA ALA A 56 -41.03 40.12 2.24
C ALA A 56 -40.57 41.46 2.88
N TRP A 57 -39.73 42.24 2.21
CA TRP A 57 -38.97 43.33 2.82
C TRP A 57 -39.48 44.74 2.45
N PRO A 58 -39.22 45.76 3.30
CA PRO A 58 -39.47 47.17 3.00
C PRO A 58 -38.44 47.73 2.01
N ASN A 59 -38.67 48.98 1.56
CA ASN A 59 -37.73 49.70 0.68
C ASN A 59 -36.64 50.42 1.50
N THR A 60 -35.62 49.68 1.92
CA THR A 60 -34.49 50.17 2.74
C THR A 60 -33.60 51.12 1.92
N GLY A 61 -33.23 52.28 2.48
CA GLY A 61 -32.23 53.17 1.87
C GLY A 61 -30.83 52.59 2.00
N ARG A 62 -29.97 52.79 0.99
CA ARG A 62 -28.63 52.19 0.92
C ARG A 62 -27.54 53.22 0.67
N THR A 63 -26.29 52.86 0.95
CA THR A 63 -25.15 53.79 0.96
C THR A 63 -24.74 54.18 -0.45
N GLY A 64 -24.36 55.45 -0.64
CA GLY A 64 -23.85 55.96 -1.92
C GLY A 64 -24.93 56.27 -2.96
N THR A 65 -24.52 56.31 -4.23
CA THR A 65 -25.40 56.68 -5.36
C THR A 65 -25.23 55.74 -6.54
N ILE A 66 -26.24 55.63 -7.41
CA ILE A 66 -26.23 54.79 -8.60
C ILE A 66 -26.54 55.56 -9.88
N THR A 67 -25.97 55.05 -10.98
CA THR A 67 -26.24 55.46 -12.36
C THR A 67 -26.73 54.26 -13.15
N THR A 68 -27.85 54.41 -13.87
CA THR A 68 -28.55 53.32 -14.58
C THR A 68 -28.98 53.78 -15.97
N SER A 69 -29.13 52.85 -16.92
CA SER A 69 -29.65 53.17 -18.25
C SER A 69 -30.61 52.14 -18.81
N THR A 70 -31.64 52.60 -19.52
CA THR A 70 -32.59 51.76 -20.29
C THR A 70 -31.91 50.99 -21.43
N GLY A 71 -30.68 51.36 -21.81
CA GLY A 71 -29.86 50.64 -22.78
C GLY A 71 -28.89 49.62 -22.18
N SER A 72 -28.86 49.42 -20.85
CA SER A 72 -27.85 48.57 -20.20
C SER A 72 -28.41 47.75 -19.03
N LEU A 73 -27.85 46.54 -18.84
CA LEU A 73 -28.04 45.71 -17.65
C LEU A 73 -27.19 46.21 -16.47
N THR A 74 -26.12 46.97 -16.72
CA THR A 74 -25.16 47.38 -15.69
C THR A 74 -25.67 48.58 -14.90
N VAL A 75 -25.58 48.48 -13.57
CA VAL A 75 -25.75 49.60 -12.64
C VAL A 75 -24.37 49.94 -12.08
N THR A 76 -23.97 51.21 -12.25
CA THR A 76 -22.70 51.73 -11.75
C THR A 76 -22.94 52.50 -10.45
N GLY A 77 -22.32 52.06 -9.37
CA GLY A 77 -22.38 52.71 -8.07
C GLY A 77 -21.22 53.68 -7.83
N THR A 78 -21.41 54.66 -6.94
CA THR A 78 -20.37 55.56 -6.44
C THR A 78 -20.55 55.75 -4.94
N GLY A 79 -19.52 55.40 -4.16
CA GLY A 79 -19.59 55.33 -2.70
C GLY A 79 -20.44 54.17 -2.16
N THR A 80 -20.92 53.28 -3.02
CA THR A 80 -21.83 52.17 -2.71
C THR A 80 -21.10 50.98 -2.07
N LEU A 81 -21.88 50.08 -1.44
CA LEU A 81 -21.41 48.89 -0.73
C LEU A 81 -22.16 47.62 -1.17
N PHE A 82 -22.30 47.41 -2.49
CA PHE A 82 -23.18 46.37 -3.03
C PHE A 82 -22.89 44.94 -2.52
N LEU A 83 -21.64 44.54 -2.29
CA LEU A 83 -21.32 43.15 -1.86
C LEU A 83 -21.78 42.85 -0.43
N THR A 84 -22.01 43.88 0.39
CA THR A 84 -22.39 43.75 1.81
C THR A 84 -23.82 44.15 2.08
N GLU A 85 -24.34 45.16 1.37
CA GLU A 85 -25.68 45.73 1.57
C GLU A 85 -26.77 45.10 0.70
N LEU A 86 -26.42 44.33 -0.33
CA LEU A 86 -27.36 43.76 -1.29
C LEU A 86 -27.15 42.25 -1.47
N SER A 87 -28.20 41.56 -1.87
CA SER A 87 -28.17 40.17 -2.35
C SER A 87 -28.73 40.08 -3.78
N VAL A 88 -28.31 39.05 -4.51
CA VAL A 88 -28.95 38.69 -5.79
C VAL A 88 -30.44 38.46 -5.59
N GLY A 89 -31.27 38.91 -6.53
CA GLY A 89 -32.74 38.89 -6.42
C GLY A 89 -33.37 40.09 -5.70
N ASN A 90 -32.60 40.96 -5.03
CA ASN A 90 -33.16 42.22 -4.51
C ASN A 90 -33.66 43.11 -5.64
N ILE A 91 -34.70 43.91 -5.38
CA ILE A 91 -35.23 44.89 -6.33
C ILE A 91 -34.68 46.28 -5.99
N ILE A 92 -33.93 46.88 -6.91
CA ILE A 92 -33.44 48.25 -6.80
C ILE A 92 -34.56 49.23 -7.18
N LYS A 93 -34.69 50.30 -6.40
CA LYS A 93 -35.70 51.36 -6.56
C LYS A 93 -35.07 52.74 -6.40
N ASN A 94 -35.68 53.76 -7.00
CA ASN A 94 -35.32 55.15 -6.71
C ASN A 94 -35.87 55.60 -5.33
N THR A 95 -35.53 56.81 -4.90
CA THR A 95 -36.01 57.37 -3.61
C THR A 95 -37.53 57.47 -3.50
N SER A 96 -38.24 57.59 -4.64
CA SER A 96 -39.71 57.59 -4.76
C SER A 96 -40.33 56.19 -4.79
N ASN A 97 -39.57 55.14 -4.50
CA ASN A 97 -39.97 53.72 -4.51
C ASN A 97 -40.41 53.17 -5.88
N VAL A 98 -40.05 53.83 -6.99
CA VAL A 98 -40.26 53.30 -8.35
C VAL A 98 -39.17 52.29 -8.67
N VAL A 99 -39.55 51.14 -9.23
CA VAL A 99 -38.63 50.05 -9.60
C VAL A 99 -37.67 50.48 -10.71
N ILE A 100 -36.39 50.17 -10.51
CA ILE A 100 -35.32 50.31 -11.50
C ILE A 100 -35.00 48.93 -12.11
N GLY A 101 -34.96 47.87 -11.31
CA GLY A 101 -34.79 46.49 -11.78
C GLY A 101 -34.41 45.51 -10.68
N THR A 102 -34.37 44.22 -11.01
CA THR A 102 -33.97 43.14 -10.08
C THR A 102 -32.51 42.76 -10.30
N ILE A 103 -31.73 42.58 -9.24
CA ILE A 103 -30.30 42.20 -9.32
C ILE A 103 -30.16 40.76 -9.83
N ALA A 104 -29.40 40.57 -10.91
CA ALA A 104 -28.98 39.27 -11.43
C ALA A 104 -27.62 38.82 -10.86
N ALA A 105 -26.64 39.72 -10.77
CA ALA A 105 -25.34 39.47 -10.15
C ALA A 105 -24.73 40.74 -9.56
N ILE A 106 -23.84 40.60 -8.58
CA ILE A 106 -23.08 41.70 -7.97
C ILE A 106 -21.60 41.47 -8.29
N ASN A 107 -21.01 42.36 -9.07
CA ASN A 107 -19.64 42.21 -9.61
C ASN A 107 -18.59 42.84 -8.68
N SER A 108 -18.96 43.92 -8.00
CA SER A 108 -18.15 44.62 -6.99
C SER A 108 -19.03 45.55 -6.16
N ASN A 109 -18.47 46.21 -5.13
CA ASN A 109 -19.19 47.22 -4.34
C ASN A 109 -19.78 48.37 -5.17
N THR A 110 -19.28 48.61 -6.37
CA THR A 110 -19.66 49.70 -7.28
C THR A 110 -20.18 49.22 -8.64
N SER A 111 -20.43 47.92 -8.83
CA SER A 111 -21.02 47.40 -10.06
C SER A 111 -21.88 46.17 -9.81
N LEU A 112 -23.11 46.19 -10.34
CA LEU A 112 -24.01 45.05 -10.38
C LEU A 112 -24.68 44.96 -11.77
N THR A 113 -25.24 43.80 -12.09
CA THR A 113 -26.08 43.60 -13.28
C THR A 113 -27.52 43.28 -12.89
N LEU A 114 -28.45 43.75 -13.71
CA LEU A 114 -29.88 43.51 -13.58
C LEU A 114 -30.34 42.33 -14.45
N THR A 115 -31.49 41.75 -14.13
CA THR A 115 -32.13 40.68 -14.93
C THR A 115 -32.70 41.17 -16.27
N SER A 116 -33.01 42.47 -16.37
CA SER A 116 -33.41 43.18 -17.57
C SER A 116 -32.81 44.59 -17.56
N ASN A 117 -32.81 45.29 -18.70
CA ASN A 117 -32.31 46.67 -18.74
C ASN A 117 -33.05 47.55 -17.72
N ALA A 118 -32.37 48.53 -17.14
CA ALA A 118 -32.96 49.36 -16.10
C ALA A 118 -34.24 50.07 -16.61
N ALA A 119 -35.32 50.04 -15.82
CA ALA A 119 -36.61 50.63 -16.19
C ALA A 119 -36.59 52.17 -16.33
N SER A 120 -35.50 52.83 -15.93
CA SER A 120 -35.28 54.27 -16.08
C SER A 120 -33.79 54.62 -16.23
N ASN A 121 -33.53 55.72 -16.96
CA ASN A 121 -32.22 56.35 -17.00
C ASN A 121 -32.07 57.24 -15.76
N ASN A 122 -31.04 57.00 -14.93
CA ASN A 122 -30.77 57.78 -13.72
C ASN A 122 -29.26 58.07 -13.64
N THR A 123 -28.87 59.24 -13.12
CA THR A 123 -27.45 59.63 -12.95
C THR A 123 -27.21 60.02 -11.49
N SER A 124 -26.27 59.33 -10.84
CA SER A 124 -25.82 59.60 -9.46
C SER A 124 -26.95 59.83 -8.44
N ILE A 125 -28.03 59.04 -8.51
CA ILE A 125 -29.15 59.14 -7.57
C ILE A 125 -28.90 58.33 -6.30
N ALA A 126 -29.39 58.78 -5.15
CA ALA A 126 -29.60 57.90 -4.01
C ALA A 126 -30.64 56.83 -4.35
N TYR A 127 -30.54 55.64 -3.75
CA TYR A 127 -31.38 54.50 -4.09
C TYR A 127 -31.88 53.74 -2.85
N ARG A 128 -32.84 52.85 -3.10
CA ARG A 128 -33.39 51.93 -2.13
C ARG A 128 -33.29 50.50 -2.67
N SER A 129 -33.17 49.52 -1.77
CA SER A 129 -33.36 48.12 -2.06
C SER A 129 -34.63 47.61 -1.39
N GLN A 130 -35.50 46.94 -2.15
CA GLN A 130 -36.45 46.00 -1.57
C GLN A 130 -35.76 44.63 -1.54
N GLY A 131 -35.29 44.25 -0.36
CA GLY A 131 -34.36 43.14 -0.17
C GLY A 131 -33.37 43.38 0.96
N VAL A 132 -32.70 42.32 1.39
CA VAL A 132 -31.72 42.31 2.49
C VAL A 132 -30.34 41.89 2.01
N GLY A 133 -29.30 42.41 2.67
CA GLY A 133 -27.89 42.14 2.38
C GLY A 133 -27.17 41.37 3.49
N PRO A 134 -25.99 40.80 3.20
CA PRO A 134 -25.15 40.06 4.15
C PRO A 134 -24.95 40.67 5.53
N VAL A 135 -24.89 42.00 5.67
CA VAL A 135 -24.62 42.68 6.95
C VAL A 135 -25.88 43.11 7.71
N ASP A 136 -27.08 42.91 7.16
CA ASP A 136 -28.31 43.38 7.78
C ASP A 136 -28.72 42.55 9.00
N VAL A 137 -29.31 43.21 10.00
CA VAL A 137 -29.93 42.63 11.19
C VAL A 137 -31.41 42.43 10.90
N ILE A 138 -31.84 41.17 10.81
CA ILE A 138 -33.16 40.81 10.26
C ILE A 138 -34.15 40.47 11.36
N THR A 139 -35.38 40.98 11.23
CA THR A 139 -36.54 40.53 12.00
C THR A 139 -37.67 40.12 11.06
N ILE A 140 -38.10 38.87 11.10
CA ILE A 140 -39.36 38.48 10.47
C ILE A 140 -40.48 38.86 11.43
N ASN A 141 -41.36 39.78 11.02
CA ASN A 141 -42.44 40.26 11.87
C ASN A 141 -43.50 39.17 12.11
N SER A 142 -44.22 39.30 13.22
CA SER A 142 -45.27 38.35 13.65
C SER A 142 -46.35 38.18 12.58
N GLY A 143 -46.67 36.93 12.23
CA GLY A 143 -47.74 36.64 11.25
C GLY A 143 -47.30 36.68 9.78
N HIS A 144 -46.02 36.90 9.49
CA HIS A 144 -45.50 36.83 8.13
C HIS A 144 -44.88 35.47 7.84
N ASP A 145 -45.20 34.89 6.68
CA ASP A 145 -44.50 33.73 6.16
C ASP A 145 -43.45 34.19 5.13
N VAL A 146 -42.21 33.79 5.31
CA VAL A 146 -41.08 34.17 4.44
C VAL A 146 -40.48 32.93 3.81
N THR A 147 -40.30 32.94 2.49
CA THR A 147 -39.68 31.83 1.75
C THR A 147 -38.26 32.22 1.32
N VAL A 148 -37.27 31.45 1.76
CA VAL A 148 -35.90 31.50 1.23
C VAL A 148 -35.91 30.87 -0.16
N ASP A 149 -35.75 31.70 -1.18
CA ASP A 149 -35.92 31.36 -2.60
C ASP A 149 -34.60 31.41 -3.41
N GLY A 150 -33.46 31.45 -2.71
CA GLY A 150 -32.12 31.60 -3.27
C GLY A 150 -31.04 31.39 -2.21
N ILE A 151 -29.82 31.86 -2.47
CA ILE A 151 -28.68 31.78 -1.52
C ILE A 151 -28.44 33.16 -0.92
N PHE A 152 -28.59 33.28 0.40
CA PHE A 152 -28.55 34.54 1.12
C PHE A 152 -27.68 34.48 2.37
N THR A 153 -27.27 35.65 2.85
CA THR A 153 -26.56 35.85 4.11
C THR A 153 -27.21 36.99 4.89
N CYS A 154 -27.17 36.96 6.21
CA CYS A 154 -27.52 38.09 7.08
C CYS A 154 -26.69 38.08 8.36
N ALA A 155 -26.58 39.22 9.03
CA ALA A 155 -25.78 39.36 10.26
C ALA A 155 -26.45 38.68 11.46
N SER A 156 -27.77 38.72 11.55
CA SER A 156 -28.56 37.98 12.55
C SER A 156 -30.01 37.84 12.11
N LEU A 157 -30.75 36.87 12.65
CA LEU A 157 -32.16 36.65 12.36
C LEU A 157 -32.98 36.53 13.66
N THR A 158 -34.03 37.33 13.78
CA THR A 158 -35.08 37.23 14.81
C THR A 158 -36.42 36.86 14.16
N ILE A 159 -37.19 35.96 14.77
CA ILE A 159 -38.54 35.61 14.34
C ILE A 159 -39.57 36.12 15.37
N GLY A 160 -40.62 36.77 14.87
CA GLY A 160 -41.56 37.64 15.60
C GLY A 160 -42.30 36.99 16.77
N THR A 161 -42.83 37.80 17.67
CA THR A 161 -43.16 37.38 19.04
C THR A 161 -44.66 37.33 19.37
N THR A 162 -45.57 37.53 18.42
CA THR A 162 -47.00 37.78 18.71
C THR A 162 -47.95 36.76 18.11
N VAL A 163 -47.78 36.41 16.84
CA VAL A 163 -48.62 35.46 16.08
C VAL A 163 -47.67 34.47 15.39
N GLY A 164 -48.16 33.26 15.06
CA GLY A 164 -47.36 32.25 14.35
C GLY A 164 -46.77 32.81 13.04
N THR A 165 -45.53 32.42 12.75
CA THR A 165 -44.64 33.06 11.75
C THR A 165 -43.73 31.99 11.16
N THR A 166 -43.71 31.81 9.84
CA THR A 166 -42.91 30.73 9.20
C THR A 166 -41.74 31.28 8.39
N LEU A 167 -40.59 30.61 8.48
CA LEU A 167 -39.51 30.69 7.51
C LEU A 167 -39.42 29.34 6.76
N LEU A 168 -39.69 29.34 5.46
CA LEU A 168 -39.63 28.17 4.59
C LEU A 168 -38.37 28.20 3.72
N PHE A 169 -37.87 27.05 3.32
CA PHE A 169 -36.76 26.91 2.39
C PHE A 169 -37.20 26.18 1.12
N ASN A 170 -37.03 26.80 -0.05
CA ASN A 170 -37.15 26.12 -1.33
C ASN A 170 -36.00 25.12 -1.53
N ASP A 171 -36.16 24.20 -2.48
CA ASP A 171 -35.09 23.31 -2.93
C ASP A 171 -33.86 24.12 -3.38
N ASN A 172 -32.66 23.67 -2.97
CA ASN A 172 -31.38 24.32 -3.24
C ASN A 172 -31.22 25.78 -2.71
N SER A 173 -32.18 26.28 -1.91
CA SER A 173 -32.05 27.56 -1.22
C SER A 173 -31.12 27.44 -0.01
N ALA A 174 -30.48 28.56 0.38
CA ALA A 174 -29.65 28.60 1.57
C ALA A 174 -29.71 29.96 2.28
N LEU A 175 -29.63 29.93 3.61
CA LEU A 175 -29.53 31.12 4.46
C LEU A 175 -28.38 30.95 5.45
N ASN A 176 -27.38 31.82 5.34
CA ASN A 176 -26.26 31.91 6.27
C ASN A 176 -26.47 33.10 7.23
N CYS A 177 -26.98 32.83 8.41
CA CYS A 177 -27.05 33.79 9.51
C CYS A 177 -25.69 33.81 10.23
N THR A 178 -24.83 34.80 9.99
CA THR A 178 -23.45 34.79 10.52
C THR A 178 -23.38 34.99 12.03
N GLY A 179 -24.39 35.64 12.61
CA GLY A 179 -24.54 35.84 14.05
C GLY A 179 -25.67 35.01 14.64
N ASN A 180 -26.39 35.58 15.60
CA ASN A 180 -27.39 34.85 16.39
C ASN A 180 -28.70 34.62 15.60
N LEU A 181 -29.31 33.46 15.84
CA LEU A 181 -30.69 33.17 15.48
C LEU A 181 -31.54 33.18 16.75
N VAL A 182 -32.59 34.00 16.81
CA VAL A 182 -33.48 34.10 17.97
C VAL A 182 -34.94 33.89 17.54
N MET A 183 -35.56 32.86 18.10
CA MET A 183 -36.98 32.59 17.97
C MET A 183 -37.62 32.68 19.35
N SER A 184 -38.62 33.55 19.51
CA SER A 184 -39.44 33.60 20.72
C SER A 184 -40.79 32.93 20.46
N PHE A 185 -41.46 32.39 21.47
CA PHE A 185 -42.84 31.92 21.30
C PHE A 185 -43.79 33.08 20.93
N PRO A 186 -44.83 32.83 20.12
CA PRO A 186 -45.85 33.84 19.86
C PRO A 186 -46.65 34.15 21.14
N SER A 187 -47.07 35.41 21.32
CA SER A 187 -47.88 35.86 22.45
C SER A 187 -49.39 35.55 22.31
N ALA A 188 -49.80 34.99 21.19
CA ALA A 188 -51.06 34.29 20.94
C ALA A 188 -50.77 32.82 20.59
N ASN A 189 -51.79 31.95 20.62
CA ASN A 189 -51.60 30.54 20.30
C ASN A 189 -51.22 30.38 18.81
N GLY A 190 -50.21 29.56 18.53
CA GLY A 190 -49.59 29.41 17.22
C GLY A 190 -48.16 28.89 17.30
N THR A 191 -47.53 28.73 16.14
CA THR A 191 -46.16 28.23 15.99
C THR A 191 -45.32 29.23 15.23
N ASN A 192 -44.14 29.54 15.75
CA ASN A 192 -43.07 30.17 14.99
C ASN A 192 -42.14 29.08 14.48
N SER A 193 -42.05 28.90 13.17
CA SER A 193 -41.41 27.74 12.55
C SER A 193 -40.30 28.14 11.59
N ILE A 194 -39.21 27.38 11.59
CA ILE A 194 -38.27 27.32 10.47
C ILE A 194 -38.36 25.91 9.88
N SER A 195 -38.80 25.78 8.63
CA SER A 195 -38.89 24.50 7.94
C SER A 195 -37.83 24.42 6.86
N VAL A 196 -36.75 23.70 7.16
CA VAL A 196 -35.66 23.42 6.23
C VAL A 196 -35.98 22.13 5.48
N ALA A 197 -36.70 22.24 4.35
CA ALA A 197 -37.12 21.08 3.56
C ALA A 197 -35.93 20.42 2.86
N ASN A 198 -35.54 20.90 1.67
CA ASN A 198 -34.33 20.47 0.94
C ASN A 198 -33.31 21.63 0.78
N GLY A 199 -33.53 22.77 1.44
CA GLY A 199 -32.58 23.88 1.51
C GLY A 199 -31.55 23.73 2.64
N SER A 200 -30.82 24.81 2.95
CA SER A 200 -29.78 24.80 3.99
C SER A 200 -29.80 26.04 4.91
N LEU A 201 -29.75 25.82 6.22
CA LEU A 201 -29.63 26.89 7.23
C LEU A 201 -28.26 26.82 7.92
N ALA A 202 -27.52 27.92 7.97
CA ALA A 202 -26.34 28.06 8.81
C ALA A 202 -26.55 29.16 9.85
N VAL A 203 -26.12 28.91 11.09
CA VAL A 203 -26.11 29.86 12.21
C VAL A 203 -24.70 29.93 12.77
N GLY A 204 -24.04 31.08 12.64
CA GLY A 204 -22.68 31.31 13.11
C GLY A 204 -22.61 31.58 14.61
N GLY A 205 -23.59 32.32 15.14
CA GLY A 205 -23.76 32.62 16.57
C GLY A 205 -24.63 31.58 17.29
N THR A 206 -25.19 31.98 18.43
CA THR A 206 -26.09 31.14 19.23
C THR A 206 -27.46 31.04 18.57
N CYS A 207 -27.99 29.82 18.45
CA CYS A 207 -29.40 29.58 18.11
C CYS A 207 -30.22 29.50 19.40
N THR A 208 -31.25 30.33 19.54
CA THR A 208 -32.03 30.49 20.77
C THR A 208 -33.53 30.34 20.49
N LEU A 209 -34.16 29.34 21.11
CA LEU A 209 -35.61 29.13 21.12
C LEU A 209 -36.12 29.43 22.54
N SER A 210 -36.90 30.50 22.73
CA SER A 210 -37.15 31.08 24.06
C SER A 210 -38.61 31.26 24.49
N ALA A 211 -38.83 30.98 25.78
CA ALA A 211 -40.08 31.21 26.50
C ALA A 211 -40.29 32.64 26.99
N ASN A 212 -41.56 33.08 26.96
CA ASN A 212 -42.00 34.35 27.54
C ASN A 212 -43.18 34.16 28.53
N THR A 213 -44.15 33.28 28.26
CA THR A 213 -45.40 33.17 29.06
C THR A 213 -45.84 31.73 29.38
N ASN A 214 -46.78 31.54 30.32
CA ASN A 214 -47.18 30.25 30.91
C ASN A 214 -48.42 29.61 30.25
N THR A 215 -48.47 29.55 28.93
CA THR A 215 -49.72 29.33 28.16
C THR A 215 -49.62 28.17 27.16
N THR A 216 -50.72 27.43 27.01
CA THR A 216 -50.88 26.29 26.09
C THR A 216 -50.86 26.72 24.62
N GLY A 217 -50.24 25.91 23.74
CA GLY A 217 -50.35 26.09 22.28
C GLY A 217 -49.47 27.17 21.67
N ARG A 218 -48.30 27.48 22.25
CA ARG A 218 -47.35 28.50 21.76
C ARG A 218 -45.97 27.88 21.55
N VAL A 219 -45.56 27.71 20.30
CA VAL A 219 -44.39 26.87 19.97
C VAL A 219 -43.35 27.64 19.16
N THR A 220 -42.07 27.36 19.37
CA THR A 220 -41.03 27.60 18.35
C THR A 220 -40.47 26.27 17.89
N ALA A 221 -40.46 26.02 16.58
CA ALA A 221 -39.98 24.78 15.99
C ALA A 221 -38.92 25.05 14.90
N ILE A 222 -37.82 24.31 14.91
CA ILE A 222 -36.98 24.16 13.71
C ILE A 222 -37.12 22.72 13.25
N THR A 223 -37.57 22.52 12.01
CA THR A 223 -37.81 21.20 11.41
C THR A 223 -36.88 20.96 10.22
N LEU A 224 -36.37 19.73 10.07
CA LEU A 224 -35.52 19.32 8.95
C LEU A 224 -36.14 18.17 8.13
N GLY A 225 -36.16 18.34 6.80
CA GLY A 225 -36.40 17.28 5.81
C GLY A 225 -35.10 16.60 5.35
N ASN A 226 -34.77 16.72 4.06
CA ASN A 226 -33.54 16.17 3.47
C ASN A 226 -32.41 17.21 3.30
N GLY A 227 -32.66 18.47 3.68
CA GLY A 227 -31.71 19.57 3.59
C GLY A 227 -30.56 19.50 4.61
N SER A 228 -29.99 20.66 4.95
CA SER A 228 -28.95 20.74 5.99
C SER A 228 -29.13 21.87 6.99
N ILE A 229 -28.66 21.65 8.23
CA ILE A 229 -28.57 22.70 9.25
C ILE A 229 -27.19 22.67 9.90
N THR A 230 -26.53 23.83 9.99
CA THR A 230 -25.24 23.99 10.68
C THR A 230 -25.37 24.98 11.83
N PHE A 231 -25.15 24.52 13.06
CA PHE A 231 -25.07 25.35 14.26
C PHE A 231 -23.60 25.48 14.68
N THR A 232 -22.99 26.63 14.44
CA THR A 232 -21.59 26.90 14.81
C THR A 232 -21.49 27.31 16.27
N GLY A 233 -22.39 28.20 16.74
CA GLY A 233 -22.57 28.49 18.15
C GLY A 233 -23.49 27.48 18.86
N ALA A 234 -23.68 27.68 20.17
CA ALA A 234 -24.51 26.81 20.99
C ALA A 234 -26.00 26.93 20.63
N VAL A 235 -26.77 25.90 21.00
CA VAL A 235 -28.23 25.87 20.85
C VAL A 235 -28.88 25.96 22.24
N ALA A 236 -29.75 26.95 22.45
CA ALA A 236 -30.43 27.20 23.72
C ALA A 236 -31.93 26.90 23.56
N LEU A 237 -32.40 25.80 24.14
CA LEU A 237 -33.82 25.42 24.16
C LEU A 237 -34.45 25.84 25.49
N ASN A 238 -34.72 27.13 25.61
CA ASN A 238 -35.25 27.77 26.81
C ASN A 238 -36.77 27.58 26.93
N ALA A 239 -37.25 26.34 26.91
CA ALA A 239 -38.60 26.03 27.36
C ALA A 239 -38.73 26.16 28.89
N ARG A 240 -39.97 26.22 29.37
CA ARG A 240 -40.27 26.33 30.81
C ARG A 240 -40.28 24.94 31.44
N SER A 241 -39.74 24.78 32.65
CA SER A 241 -39.46 23.48 33.28
C SER A 241 -40.68 22.56 33.49
N ASN A 242 -41.91 23.08 33.38
CA ASN A 242 -43.15 22.31 33.46
C ASN A 242 -43.80 22.03 32.08
N ARG A 243 -43.17 22.45 30.97
CA ARG A 243 -43.74 22.41 29.61
C ARG A 243 -42.64 22.28 28.54
N THR A 244 -42.18 21.06 28.28
CA THR A 244 -41.09 20.80 27.31
C THR A 244 -41.50 21.02 25.85
N THR A 245 -42.80 20.90 25.53
CA THR A 245 -43.37 20.97 24.18
C THR A 245 -43.37 22.35 23.53
N ASN A 246 -42.85 23.39 24.19
CA ASN A 246 -42.88 24.74 23.65
C ASN A 246 -41.66 25.06 22.75
N ALA A 247 -40.44 24.61 23.06
CA ALA A 247 -39.25 24.77 22.20
C ALA A 247 -38.87 23.42 21.59
N ILE A 248 -38.90 23.31 20.26
CA ILE A 248 -38.75 22.05 19.53
C ILE A 248 -37.65 22.17 18.47
N LEU A 249 -36.74 21.20 18.45
CA LEU A 249 -35.98 20.82 17.26
C LEU A 249 -36.47 19.45 16.81
N ASP A 250 -36.93 19.34 15.58
CA ASP A 250 -37.40 18.07 15.03
C ASP A 250 -36.67 17.74 13.72
N PHE A 251 -35.80 16.74 13.80
CA PHE A 251 -35.00 16.28 12.69
C PHE A 251 -35.54 14.99 12.07
N SER A 252 -36.77 14.57 12.43
CA SER A 252 -37.39 13.33 11.94
C SER A 252 -38.01 13.41 10.55
N GLY A 253 -38.04 14.59 9.93
CA GLY A 253 -38.70 14.81 8.64
C GLY A 253 -37.98 14.25 7.40
N GLY A 254 -36.74 13.77 7.52
CA GLY A 254 -36.02 13.18 6.38
C GLY A 254 -34.55 12.84 6.62
N ALA A 255 -33.87 12.48 5.53
CA ALA A 255 -32.48 12.01 5.51
C ALA A 255 -31.45 13.16 5.47
N GLY A 256 -31.79 14.31 6.08
CA GLY A 256 -30.95 15.50 6.06
C GLY A 256 -29.67 15.40 6.90
N THR A 257 -28.89 16.48 6.91
CA THR A 257 -27.63 16.56 7.65
C THR A 257 -27.61 17.70 8.66
N ILE A 258 -27.30 17.40 9.92
CA ILE A 258 -27.07 18.38 11.00
C ILE A 258 -25.58 18.45 11.33
N THR A 259 -24.99 19.65 11.36
CA THR A 259 -23.63 19.89 11.88
C THR A 259 -23.65 20.74 13.13
N PHE A 260 -22.98 20.27 14.19
CA PHE A 260 -22.75 21.00 15.44
C PHE A 260 -21.26 21.37 15.57
N GLY A 261 -21.00 22.68 15.55
CA GLY A 261 -19.66 23.29 15.66
C GLY A 261 -19.33 23.84 17.05
N ALA A 262 -20.29 23.94 17.97
CA ALA A 262 -20.06 24.52 19.30
C ALA A 262 -19.08 23.70 20.15
N ALA A 263 -18.22 24.39 20.91
CA ALA A 263 -17.34 23.78 21.92
C ALA A 263 -18.11 23.50 23.23
N GLY A 264 -17.66 22.52 24.00
CA GLY A 264 -18.30 22.12 25.24
C GLY A 264 -19.70 21.53 25.00
N ASN A 265 -20.70 21.98 25.76
CA ASN A 265 -22.08 21.53 25.57
C ASN A 265 -22.70 22.23 24.36
N VAL A 266 -23.03 21.45 23.32
CA VAL A 266 -23.76 21.95 22.14
C VAL A 266 -25.11 22.54 22.53
N PHE A 267 -25.76 21.97 23.54
CA PHE A 267 -27.00 22.48 24.11
C PHE A 267 -26.74 23.16 25.46
N SER A 268 -27.00 24.46 25.54
CA SER A 268 -26.78 25.27 26.75
C SER A 268 -27.96 25.27 27.72
N ASN A 269 -29.14 24.87 27.23
CA ASN A 269 -30.35 24.60 27.99
C ASN A 269 -31.17 23.53 27.23
N THR A 270 -31.61 22.48 27.91
CA THR A 270 -32.35 21.34 27.33
C THR A 270 -33.74 21.15 27.96
N ASN A 271 -34.39 22.24 28.37
CA ASN A 271 -35.79 22.17 28.81
C ASN A 271 -36.76 21.87 27.64
N GLY A 272 -36.35 22.10 26.39
CA GLY A 272 -37.15 21.81 25.19
C GLY A 272 -37.04 20.35 24.70
N ILE A 273 -37.69 20.06 23.57
CA ILE A 273 -37.64 18.77 22.88
C ILE A 273 -36.61 18.79 21.75
N VAL A 274 -35.81 17.73 21.65
CA VAL A 274 -34.98 17.40 20.49
C VAL A 274 -35.38 16.02 19.99
N THR A 275 -36.01 15.96 18.82
CA THR A 275 -36.35 14.70 18.14
C THR A 275 -35.26 14.39 17.12
N LEU A 276 -34.57 13.26 17.31
CA LEU A 276 -33.58 12.77 16.35
C LEU A 276 -34.27 11.87 15.31
N GLY A 277 -34.02 12.14 14.03
CA GLY A 277 -34.54 11.35 12.91
C GLY A 277 -33.84 10.00 12.67
N SER A 278 -34.61 9.07 12.11
CA SER A 278 -34.23 7.67 11.85
C SER A 278 -33.43 7.45 10.55
N SER A 279 -33.16 8.49 9.78
CA SER A 279 -32.32 8.47 8.56
C SER A 279 -31.30 9.61 8.49
N THR A 280 -31.40 10.59 9.40
CA THR A 280 -30.61 11.82 9.45
C THR A 280 -29.15 11.56 9.83
N THR A 281 -28.23 12.35 9.28
CA THR A 281 -26.80 12.34 9.62
C THR A 281 -26.44 13.50 10.54
N TYR A 282 -25.84 13.20 11.69
CA TYR A 282 -25.42 14.19 12.68
C TYR A 282 -23.90 14.28 12.74
N ILE A 283 -23.35 15.49 12.76
CA ILE A 283 -21.91 15.72 12.67
C ILE A 283 -21.44 16.63 13.80
N TYR A 284 -20.71 16.09 14.76
CA TYR A 284 -20.07 16.85 15.83
C TYR A 284 -18.63 17.14 15.42
N SER A 285 -18.29 18.42 15.26
CA SER A 285 -17.17 18.86 14.43
C SER A 285 -16.18 19.84 15.07
N ASN A 286 -16.38 20.25 16.33
CA ASN A 286 -15.50 21.21 16.98
C ASN A 286 -14.05 20.67 17.11
N ALA A 287 -13.04 21.55 17.15
CA ALA A 287 -11.64 21.14 17.32
C ALA A 287 -11.26 20.82 18.79
N GLY A 288 -11.99 21.36 19.76
CA GLY A 288 -11.86 21.10 21.18
C GLY A 288 -12.86 20.06 21.70
N ALA A 289 -12.90 19.93 23.03
CA ALA A 289 -13.83 19.03 23.71
C ALA A 289 -15.29 19.42 23.40
N GLN A 290 -16.14 18.42 23.19
CA GLN A 290 -17.52 18.60 22.76
C GLN A 290 -18.42 17.50 23.33
N THR A 291 -19.48 17.88 24.04
CA THR A 291 -20.48 16.94 24.56
C THR A 291 -21.52 16.66 23.47
N VAL A 292 -21.69 15.38 23.13
CA VAL A 292 -22.76 14.93 22.23
C VAL A 292 -24.06 14.85 23.04
N PHE A 293 -25.15 15.35 22.46
CA PHE A 293 -26.47 15.27 23.09
C PHE A 293 -26.92 13.81 23.20
N GLY A 294 -27.31 13.37 24.41
CA GLY A 294 -27.80 12.00 24.63
C GLY A 294 -29.12 11.75 23.89
N GLY A 295 -29.20 10.64 23.17
CA GLY A 295 -30.32 10.31 22.30
C GLY A 295 -30.00 9.19 21.31
N ASN A 296 -31.01 8.80 20.52
CA ASN A 296 -30.90 7.74 19.51
C ASN A 296 -30.58 8.34 18.14
N TYR A 297 -29.35 8.17 17.67
CA TYR A 297 -28.86 8.59 16.36
C TYR A 297 -28.97 7.45 15.37
N PHE A 298 -29.41 7.72 14.13
CA PHE A 298 -29.19 6.77 13.04
C PHE A 298 -27.73 6.83 12.57
N ASN A 299 -27.30 7.96 12.00
CA ASN A 299 -25.92 8.18 11.60
C ASN A 299 -25.26 9.30 12.43
N LEU A 300 -24.14 9.00 13.09
CA LEU A 300 -23.37 9.94 13.91
C LEU A 300 -21.92 10.00 13.44
N THR A 301 -21.45 11.18 13.06
CA THR A 301 -20.06 11.46 12.68
C THR A 301 -19.39 12.33 13.74
N LEU A 302 -18.27 11.84 14.25
CA LEU A 302 -17.40 12.51 15.21
C LEU A 302 -16.13 12.95 14.49
N ARG A 303 -16.03 14.24 14.15
CA ARG A 303 -14.92 14.84 13.39
C ARG A 303 -14.31 16.05 14.10
N GLY A 304 -13.29 16.62 13.47
CA GLY A 304 -12.48 17.69 14.07
C GLY A 304 -11.44 17.11 15.02
N GLY A 305 -11.36 17.68 16.22
CA GLY A 305 -10.41 17.31 17.27
C GLY A 305 -11.07 17.18 18.63
N GLY A 306 -10.27 16.97 19.67
CA GLY A 306 -10.70 16.95 21.07
C GLY A 306 -11.59 15.76 21.45
N ALA A 307 -11.90 15.65 22.74
CA ALA A 307 -12.74 14.59 23.27
C ALA A 307 -14.22 14.82 22.93
N LYS A 308 -14.87 13.79 22.38
CA LYS A 308 -16.32 13.73 22.12
C LYS A 308 -16.98 12.87 23.18
N THR A 309 -17.73 13.50 24.08
CA THR A 309 -18.38 12.78 25.19
C THR A 309 -19.71 12.19 24.73
N LEU A 310 -19.85 10.86 24.80
CA LEU A 310 -20.99 10.08 24.28
C LEU A 310 -21.92 9.51 25.37
N THR A 311 -21.94 10.09 26.57
CA THR A 311 -22.82 9.65 27.66
C THR A 311 -24.29 9.72 27.24
N GLY A 312 -25.01 8.60 27.29
CA GLY A 312 -26.43 8.52 26.91
C GLY A 312 -26.69 8.55 25.40
N VAL A 313 -25.66 8.34 24.56
CA VAL A 313 -25.79 8.26 23.10
C VAL A 313 -26.02 6.81 22.68
N THR A 314 -27.05 6.57 21.86
CA THR A 314 -27.24 5.31 21.11
C THR A 314 -27.01 5.57 19.63
N VAL A 315 -26.31 4.70 18.91
CA VAL A 315 -26.22 4.75 17.44
C VAL A 315 -26.76 3.45 16.84
N THR A 316 -27.79 3.54 15.99
CA THR A 316 -28.46 2.37 15.39
C THR A 316 -28.00 2.06 13.97
N GLY A 317 -27.54 3.06 13.23
CA GLY A 317 -26.87 2.93 11.93
C GLY A 317 -25.35 3.12 12.07
N THR A 318 -24.78 4.14 11.44
CA THR A 318 -23.32 4.29 11.35
C THR A 318 -22.75 5.27 12.38
N LEU A 319 -21.78 4.81 13.19
CA LEU A 319 -20.89 5.68 13.97
C LEU A 319 -19.59 5.88 13.19
N THR A 320 -19.34 7.09 12.68
CA THR A 320 -18.11 7.44 11.95
C THR A 320 -17.15 8.26 12.82
N ARG A 321 -15.88 7.87 12.82
CA ARG A 321 -14.76 8.54 13.49
C ARG A 321 -13.84 9.15 12.44
N SER A 322 -13.69 10.47 12.45
CA SER A 322 -12.89 11.23 11.49
C SER A 322 -12.02 12.29 12.17
N GLY A 323 -11.01 12.78 11.48
CA GLY A 323 -10.00 13.68 12.04
C GLY A 323 -9.25 13.07 13.23
N THR A 324 -8.86 13.93 14.18
CA THR A 324 -8.07 13.59 15.38
C THR A 324 -8.89 13.63 16.68
N ALA A 325 -10.22 13.74 16.57
CA ALA A 325 -11.11 13.65 17.73
C ALA A 325 -10.89 12.33 18.50
N THR A 326 -11.19 12.31 19.79
CA THR A 326 -11.20 11.11 20.65
C THR A 326 -12.60 10.91 21.23
N VAL A 327 -12.86 9.78 21.90
CA VAL A 327 -14.18 9.48 22.49
C VAL A 327 -14.05 9.27 23.99
N THR A 328 -14.97 9.88 24.74
CA THR A 328 -15.12 9.77 26.19
C THR A 328 -16.53 9.33 26.55
N GLY A 329 -16.67 8.51 27.60
CA GLY A 329 -17.92 7.77 27.85
C GLY A 329 -18.15 6.66 26.81
N THR A 330 -19.05 5.71 27.11
CA THR A 330 -19.32 4.57 26.23
C THR A 330 -20.71 4.73 25.62
N PRO A 331 -20.85 4.78 24.28
CA PRO A 331 -22.15 4.81 23.64
C PRO A 331 -22.84 3.44 23.75
N SER A 332 -24.15 3.39 23.49
CA SER A 332 -24.83 2.16 23.10
C SER A 332 -24.81 2.03 21.57
N LEU A 333 -24.67 0.81 21.06
CA LEU A 333 -24.67 0.52 19.63
C LEU A 333 -25.78 -0.48 19.32
N GLY A 334 -26.61 -0.18 18.32
CA GLY A 334 -27.75 -1.01 17.91
C GLY A 334 -27.31 -2.28 17.16
N ALA A 335 -28.20 -3.26 17.08
CA ALA A 335 -27.90 -4.57 16.48
C ALA A 335 -27.47 -4.50 15.01
N SER A 336 -27.91 -3.50 14.24
CA SER A 336 -27.52 -3.29 12.83
C SER A 336 -26.40 -2.26 12.64
N SER A 337 -25.78 -1.80 13.73
CA SER A 337 -24.84 -0.67 13.67
C SER A 337 -23.51 -1.05 13.01
N THR A 338 -22.82 -0.02 12.50
CA THR A 338 -21.47 -0.10 11.93
C THR A 338 -20.58 0.96 12.57
N LEU A 339 -19.34 0.61 12.92
CA LEU A 339 -18.32 1.56 13.37
C LEU A 339 -17.30 1.78 12.25
N VAL A 340 -17.17 3.01 11.76
CA VAL A 340 -16.29 3.36 10.64
C VAL A 340 -15.20 4.34 11.10
N TYR A 341 -13.94 4.02 10.86
CA TYR A 341 -12.82 4.95 11.03
C TYR A 341 -12.42 5.51 9.67
N ARG A 342 -12.83 6.74 9.35
CA ARG A 342 -12.57 7.38 8.04
C ARG A 342 -11.87 8.72 8.22
N SER A 343 -10.56 8.77 7.97
CA SER A 343 -9.71 9.94 8.25
C SER A 343 -8.48 10.01 7.33
N ASN A 344 -7.85 11.18 7.29
CA ASN A 344 -6.54 11.45 6.69
C ASN A 344 -5.43 11.63 7.74
N ALA A 345 -5.74 11.42 9.02
CA ALA A 345 -4.82 11.49 10.15
C ALA A 345 -4.85 10.19 10.95
N PRO A 346 -3.75 9.81 11.64
CA PRO A 346 -3.73 8.63 12.48
C PRO A 346 -4.79 8.68 13.60
N GLN A 347 -5.38 7.54 13.92
CA GLN A 347 -6.42 7.42 14.93
C GLN A 347 -6.11 6.30 15.93
N THR A 348 -6.56 6.46 17.17
CA THR A 348 -6.57 5.38 18.18
C THR A 348 -8.02 5.05 18.53
N THR A 349 -8.35 3.76 18.65
CA THR A 349 -9.71 3.31 18.99
C THR A 349 -10.01 3.57 20.47
N GLY A 350 -11.10 4.28 20.74
CA GLY A 350 -11.56 4.60 22.10
C GLY A 350 -12.74 3.73 22.56
N ASN A 351 -13.59 4.31 23.41
CA ASN A 351 -14.76 3.65 23.98
C ASN A 351 -15.87 3.34 22.95
N GLU A 352 -15.79 3.91 21.75
CA GLU A 352 -16.70 3.62 20.63
C GLU A 352 -16.58 2.18 20.12
N PHE A 353 -15.42 1.53 20.27
CA PHE A 353 -15.23 0.13 19.90
C PHE A 353 -15.62 -0.78 21.06
N ILE A 354 -16.93 -0.97 21.26
CA ILE A 354 -17.49 -1.85 22.30
C ILE A 354 -16.96 -3.29 22.11
N THR A 355 -16.68 -3.98 23.22
CA THR A 355 -16.16 -5.35 23.27
C THR A 355 -17.11 -6.25 24.09
N PRO A 356 -17.65 -7.34 23.53
CA PRO A 356 -17.70 -7.67 22.10
C PRO A 356 -18.48 -6.61 21.29
N PHE A 357 -18.11 -6.42 20.03
CA PHE A 357 -18.82 -5.48 19.15
C PHE A 357 -20.25 -5.98 18.88
N PRO A 358 -21.31 -5.19 19.12
CA PRO A 358 -22.69 -5.68 19.06
C PRO A 358 -23.37 -5.54 17.69
N GLY A 359 -22.82 -4.73 16.78
CA GLY A 359 -23.45 -4.41 15.49
C GLY A 359 -23.08 -5.39 14.37
N THR A 360 -24.07 -5.92 13.65
CA THR A 360 -23.86 -6.84 12.51
C THR A 360 -23.22 -6.19 11.29
N GLY A 361 -23.21 -4.85 11.20
CA GLY A 361 -22.43 -4.12 10.21
C GLY A 361 -20.92 -4.15 10.47
N GLY A 362 -20.51 -4.50 11.69
CA GLY A 362 -19.11 -4.68 12.07
C GLY A 362 -18.29 -3.39 12.16
N VAL A 363 -16.98 -3.53 12.00
CA VAL A 363 -16.01 -2.44 12.04
C VAL A 363 -15.35 -2.27 10.68
N VAL A 364 -15.28 -1.03 10.19
CA VAL A 364 -14.70 -0.67 8.89
C VAL A 364 -13.56 0.33 9.08
N ILE A 365 -12.41 0.06 8.46
CA ILE A 365 -11.20 0.89 8.50
C ILE A 365 -10.98 1.51 7.13
N GLU A 366 -11.19 2.82 7.04
CA GLU A 366 -11.16 3.65 5.84
C GLU A 366 -10.16 4.81 6.02
N ASN A 367 -8.95 4.47 6.46
CA ASN A 367 -7.92 5.42 6.90
C ASN A 367 -6.52 4.94 6.51
N ALA A 368 -5.95 5.57 5.48
CA ALA A 368 -4.59 5.29 4.99
C ALA A 368 -3.48 5.84 5.90
N ALA A 369 -3.78 6.83 6.76
CA ALA A 369 -2.86 7.28 7.82
C ALA A 369 -2.86 6.33 9.03
N GLY A 370 -3.81 5.40 9.08
CA GLY A 370 -3.85 4.26 9.98
C GLY A 370 -4.66 4.43 11.25
N VAL A 371 -5.25 3.33 11.69
CA VAL A 371 -5.94 3.18 12.97
C VAL A 371 -5.12 2.25 13.85
N THR A 372 -4.97 2.58 15.13
CA THR A 372 -4.30 1.72 16.13
C THR A 372 -5.29 1.35 17.23
N LEU A 373 -5.32 0.09 17.67
CA LEU A 373 -6.17 -0.26 18.82
C LEU A 373 -5.65 0.40 20.11
N GLY A 374 -6.55 1.00 20.90
CA GLY A 374 -6.20 1.59 22.20
C GLY A 374 -6.27 0.61 23.38
N SER A 375 -6.80 -0.59 23.16
CA SER A 375 -6.89 -1.71 24.13
C SER A 375 -7.21 -3.00 23.38
N ALA A 376 -7.20 -4.14 24.06
CA ALA A 376 -7.72 -5.39 23.49
C ALA A 376 -9.21 -5.24 23.11
N ARG A 377 -9.62 -5.86 22.00
CA ARG A 377 -10.99 -5.77 21.46
C ARG A 377 -11.52 -7.13 21.01
N SER A 378 -12.84 -7.26 20.95
CA SER A 378 -13.49 -8.42 20.34
C SER A 378 -14.59 -7.98 19.38
N LEU A 379 -14.65 -8.60 18.21
CA LEU A 379 -15.74 -8.42 17.24
C LEU A 379 -16.87 -9.43 17.43
N GLY A 380 -16.65 -10.49 18.23
CA GLY A 380 -17.54 -11.64 18.25
C GLY A 380 -17.66 -12.24 16.85
N ALA A 381 -18.90 -12.50 16.41
CA ALA A 381 -19.20 -12.99 15.06
C ALA A 381 -19.30 -11.89 13.98
N ASN A 382 -19.08 -10.62 14.33
CA ASN A 382 -19.30 -9.48 13.43
C ASN A 382 -18.06 -9.19 12.56
N PRO A 383 -18.23 -8.62 11.35
CA PRO A 383 -17.14 -8.51 10.39
C PRO A 383 -16.12 -7.40 10.71
N LEU A 384 -14.90 -7.59 10.20
CA LEU A 384 -13.90 -6.53 10.04
C LEU A 384 -13.65 -6.29 8.54
N ARG A 385 -13.71 -5.02 8.13
CA ARG A 385 -13.44 -4.56 6.77
C ARG A 385 -12.32 -3.53 6.74
N ILE A 386 -11.38 -3.65 5.80
CA ILE A 386 -10.28 -2.69 5.63
C ILE A 386 -10.15 -2.25 4.16
N GLY A 387 -10.26 -0.94 3.93
CA GLY A 387 -9.99 -0.27 2.66
C GLY A 387 -10.97 -0.63 1.55
N MET A 388 -12.27 -0.62 1.85
CA MET A 388 -13.33 -0.87 0.88
C MET A 388 -13.50 0.34 -0.04
N ASP A 389 -13.56 1.54 0.55
CA ASP A 389 -13.71 2.81 -0.19
C ASP A 389 -12.37 3.56 -0.30
N THR A 390 -11.43 3.30 0.62
CA THR A 390 -10.20 4.08 0.84
C THR A 390 -8.99 3.17 0.68
N LEU A 391 -8.32 3.28 -0.46
CA LEU A 391 -7.12 2.51 -0.77
C LEU A 391 -6.02 2.69 0.29
N ASN A 392 -5.23 1.63 0.49
CA ASN A 392 -4.11 1.56 1.42
C ASN A 392 -4.50 1.79 2.90
N SER A 393 -5.72 1.44 3.31
CA SER A 393 -6.16 1.60 4.70
C SER A 393 -5.40 0.67 5.65
N ILE A 394 -5.04 1.18 6.84
CA ILE A 394 -4.18 0.44 7.78
C ILE A 394 -4.87 0.25 9.12
N LEU A 395 -4.92 -1.00 9.59
CA LEU A 395 -5.18 -1.33 10.99
C LEU A 395 -3.90 -1.85 11.65
N ASN A 396 -3.50 -1.23 12.76
CA ASN A 396 -2.48 -1.74 13.67
C ASN A 396 -3.20 -2.22 14.93
N ASP A 397 -2.91 -3.42 15.41
CA ASP A 397 -3.46 -3.85 16.71
C ASP A 397 -2.70 -3.22 17.90
N GLY A 398 -1.55 -2.58 17.66
CA GLY A 398 -0.77 -1.87 18.67
C GLY A 398 -0.16 -2.77 19.75
N GLY A 399 -0.13 -4.09 19.55
CA GLY A 399 0.21 -5.06 20.59
C GLY A 399 -0.97 -5.47 21.48
N PHE A 400 -2.19 -5.03 21.15
CA PHE A 400 -3.41 -5.43 21.85
C PHE A 400 -4.18 -6.48 21.04
N GLN A 401 -4.47 -7.63 21.64
CA GLN A 401 -5.14 -8.71 20.92
C GLN A 401 -6.54 -8.30 20.42
N LEU A 402 -6.75 -8.42 19.10
CA LEU A 402 -8.06 -8.45 18.49
C LEU A 402 -8.56 -9.90 18.48
N THR A 403 -9.79 -10.14 18.92
CA THR A 403 -10.45 -11.45 18.81
C THR A 403 -11.69 -11.36 17.91
N SER A 404 -11.94 -12.39 17.11
CA SER A 404 -13.11 -12.49 16.24
C SER A 404 -13.36 -13.95 15.88
N THR A 405 -14.62 -14.24 15.57
CA THR A 405 -15.09 -15.41 14.83
C THR A 405 -15.90 -15.01 13.58
N GLY A 406 -16.05 -13.70 13.33
CA GLY A 406 -16.71 -13.16 12.15
C GLY A 406 -15.87 -13.25 10.87
N ALA A 407 -16.36 -12.61 9.80
CA ALA A 407 -15.63 -12.47 8.54
C ALA A 407 -14.53 -11.39 8.62
N PHE A 408 -13.44 -11.60 7.91
CA PHE A 408 -12.43 -10.58 7.62
C PHE A 408 -12.31 -10.34 6.12
N GLU A 409 -12.35 -9.08 5.73
CA GLU A 409 -12.31 -8.64 4.35
C GLU A 409 -11.33 -7.46 4.24
N ILE A 410 -10.34 -7.57 3.36
CA ILE A 410 -9.37 -6.49 3.09
C ILE A 410 -9.17 -6.35 1.58
N ASN A 411 -9.64 -5.22 1.05
CA ASN A 411 -9.57 -4.93 -0.37
C ASN A 411 -8.26 -4.18 -0.72
N SER A 412 -7.83 -3.25 0.13
CA SER A 412 -6.57 -2.53 -0.07
C SER A 412 -5.95 -2.05 1.25
N GLY A 413 -4.67 -2.38 1.47
CA GLY A 413 -3.86 -1.88 2.59
C GLY A 413 -3.27 -2.97 3.49
N ALA A 414 -3.24 -2.72 4.80
CA ALA A 414 -2.50 -3.56 5.74
C ALA A 414 -3.25 -3.84 7.05
N PHE A 415 -3.17 -5.09 7.54
CA PHE A 415 -3.46 -5.42 8.93
C PHE A 415 -2.17 -5.87 9.62
N ARG A 416 -1.80 -5.17 10.69
CA ARG A 416 -0.50 -5.25 11.35
C ARG A 416 -0.66 -5.73 12.79
N LEU A 417 0.06 -6.81 13.12
CA LEU A 417 -0.04 -7.59 14.34
C LEU A 417 1.19 -7.43 15.23
N GLY A 418 0.99 -6.89 16.43
CA GLY A 418 1.97 -6.78 17.50
C GLY A 418 2.45 -5.35 17.76
N SER A 419 3.48 -5.24 18.59
CA SER A 419 4.23 -4.01 18.85
C SER A 419 5.69 -4.36 19.17
N ALA A 420 6.55 -3.35 19.33
CA ALA A 420 7.93 -3.58 19.76
C ALA A 420 8.05 -4.37 21.09
N GLY A 421 7.06 -4.23 21.99
CA GLY A 421 7.06 -4.89 23.30
C GLY A 421 6.08 -6.06 23.46
N ASN A 422 5.11 -6.24 22.56
CA ASN A 422 4.03 -7.21 22.73
C ASN A 422 3.74 -7.98 21.44
N ALA A 423 3.70 -9.31 21.54
CA ALA A 423 3.20 -10.16 20.47
C ALA A 423 1.68 -10.37 20.60
N THR A 424 1.02 -10.38 19.45
CA THR A 424 -0.38 -10.78 19.25
C THR A 424 -0.44 -11.84 18.16
N THR A 425 -1.53 -12.59 18.11
CA THR A 425 -1.80 -13.59 17.08
C THR A 425 -2.82 -13.08 16.05
N TYR A 426 -2.79 -13.67 14.85
CA TYR A 426 -3.84 -13.46 13.87
C TYR A 426 -5.21 -13.90 14.44
N PRO A 427 -6.29 -13.11 14.32
CA PRO A 427 -7.61 -13.47 14.87
C PRO A 427 -8.25 -14.65 14.14
N ASN A 428 -9.03 -15.47 14.85
CA ASN A 428 -9.66 -16.68 14.31
C ASN A 428 -10.93 -16.40 13.49
N PHE A 429 -10.82 -15.57 12.45
CA PHE A 429 -11.92 -15.23 11.55
C PHE A 429 -12.45 -16.49 10.82
N SER A 430 -13.77 -16.65 10.77
CA SER A 430 -14.42 -17.80 10.11
C SER A 430 -14.28 -17.79 8.59
N THR A 431 -14.11 -16.61 8.01
CA THR A 431 -13.84 -16.40 6.58
C THR A 431 -12.83 -15.28 6.41
N ASN A 432 -11.94 -15.42 5.43
CA ASN A 432 -10.86 -14.46 5.15
C ASN A 432 -10.86 -14.15 3.65
N LEU A 433 -11.15 -12.91 3.29
CA LEU A 433 -11.23 -12.41 1.92
C LEU A 433 -10.16 -11.33 1.71
N LEU A 434 -8.99 -11.75 1.23
CA LEU A 434 -7.83 -10.89 1.02
C LEU A 434 -7.65 -10.64 -0.49
N SER A 435 -7.76 -9.37 -0.92
CA SER A 435 -7.50 -8.97 -2.31
C SER A 435 -5.99 -8.80 -2.57
N SER A 436 -5.54 -8.87 -3.83
CA SER A 436 -4.12 -8.76 -4.19
C SER A 436 -3.42 -7.48 -3.72
N GLY A 437 -4.16 -6.39 -3.51
CA GLY A 437 -3.66 -5.14 -2.91
C GLY A 437 -3.58 -5.13 -1.37
N SER A 438 -3.64 -6.30 -0.71
CA SER A 438 -3.64 -6.42 0.75
C SER A 438 -2.36 -7.07 1.30
N SER A 439 -2.02 -6.72 2.54
CA SER A 439 -0.86 -7.25 3.26
C SER A 439 -1.19 -7.57 4.72
N ILE A 440 -0.58 -8.63 5.24
CA ILE A 440 -0.56 -8.93 6.67
C ILE A 440 0.88 -8.80 7.18
N GLU A 441 1.06 -8.03 8.25
CA GLU A 441 2.38 -7.72 8.81
C GLU A 441 2.50 -8.22 10.25
N TYR A 442 3.44 -9.12 10.52
CA TYR A 442 3.78 -9.56 11.88
C TYR A 442 4.94 -8.71 12.40
N LEU A 443 4.60 -7.63 13.12
CA LEU A 443 5.53 -6.55 13.47
C LEU A 443 6.15 -6.68 14.87
N SER A 444 5.81 -7.72 15.64
CA SER A 444 6.24 -7.83 17.03
C SER A 444 7.77 -7.80 17.20
N GLY A 445 8.27 -6.98 18.13
CA GLY A 445 9.67 -6.97 18.55
C GLY A 445 10.05 -8.15 19.46
N VAL A 446 9.04 -8.84 20.02
CA VAL A 446 9.20 -10.07 20.82
C VAL A 446 8.68 -11.29 20.04
N ALA A 447 8.99 -12.50 20.52
CA ALA A 447 8.61 -13.76 19.85
C ALA A 447 7.09 -13.84 19.59
N GLN A 448 6.71 -14.23 18.38
CA GLN A 448 5.35 -14.14 17.87
C GLN A 448 4.98 -15.39 17.05
N SER A 449 3.78 -15.91 17.27
CA SER A 449 3.22 -16.99 16.46
C SER A 449 2.64 -16.45 15.16
N VAL A 450 2.95 -17.12 14.04
CA VAL A 450 2.46 -16.81 12.70
C VAL A 450 1.49 -17.88 12.25
N SER A 451 0.26 -17.48 11.92
CA SER A 451 -0.78 -18.40 11.48
C SER A 451 -0.54 -18.89 10.05
N THR A 452 -0.86 -20.15 9.78
CA THR A 452 -0.92 -20.75 8.43
C THR A 452 -2.24 -20.44 7.70
N THR A 453 -3.24 -19.89 8.40
CA THR A 453 -4.50 -19.38 7.83
C THR A 453 -4.61 -17.87 8.13
N PRO A 454 -4.91 -17.00 7.16
CA PRO A 454 -5.35 -17.25 5.79
C PRO A 454 -4.20 -17.54 4.82
N ASN A 455 -4.55 -17.84 3.57
CA ASN A 455 -3.64 -17.66 2.45
C ASN A 455 -3.36 -16.14 2.32
N TYR A 456 -2.09 -15.76 2.47
CA TYR A 456 -1.69 -14.36 2.44
C TYR A 456 -1.53 -13.87 1.01
N GLN A 457 -1.94 -12.64 0.71
CA GLN A 457 -1.64 -12.01 -0.58
C GLN A 457 -0.23 -11.42 -0.54
N GLN A 458 0.09 -10.61 0.46
CA GLN A 458 1.47 -10.23 0.80
C GLN A 458 1.70 -10.54 2.28
N LEU A 459 2.83 -11.18 2.62
CA LEU A 459 3.21 -11.49 4.00
C LEU A 459 4.49 -10.75 4.38
N ILE A 460 4.47 -10.00 5.49
CA ILE A 460 5.61 -9.18 5.92
C ILE A 460 5.97 -9.51 7.38
N PHE A 461 7.23 -9.82 7.64
CA PHE A 461 7.79 -9.88 8.99
C PHE A 461 8.76 -8.70 9.17
N SER A 462 8.38 -7.69 9.95
CA SER A 462 9.15 -6.45 10.13
C SER A 462 9.78 -6.32 11.51
N GLY A 463 9.18 -6.93 12.53
CA GLY A 463 9.70 -6.91 13.90
C GLY A 463 10.86 -7.88 14.12
N VAL A 464 11.82 -7.48 14.95
CA VAL A 464 13.02 -8.28 15.27
C VAL A 464 12.76 -9.55 16.08
N GLY A 465 11.55 -9.71 16.63
CA GLY A 465 11.18 -10.87 17.42
C GLY A 465 10.94 -12.11 16.57
N THR A 466 11.42 -13.28 17.03
CA THR A 466 11.28 -14.59 16.38
C THR A 466 9.85 -14.85 15.89
N LYS A 467 9.72 -15.29 14.64
CA LYS A 467 8.44 -15.60 13.97
C LYS A 467 8.28 -17.10 13.86
N THR A 468 7.50 -17.71 14.76
CA THR A 468 7.28 -19.15 14.77
C THR A 468 6.03 -19.48 13.98
N VAL A 469 6.16 -20.14 12.83
CA VAL A 469 5.01 -20.52 11.99
C VAL A 469 4.29 -21.72 12.61
N THR A 470 2.97 -21.68 12.67
CA THR A 470 2.14 -22.80 13.15
C THR A 470 2.22 -24.01 12.20
N SER A 471 1.80 -25.18 12.67
CA SER A 471 1.74 -26.37 11.81
C SER A 471 0.78 -26.20 10.62
N GLY A 472 1.02 -26.96 9.56
CA GLY A 472 0.26 -26.90 8.31
C GLY A 472 1.05 -26.25 7.17
N ILE A 473 0.33 -25.73 6.18
CA ILE A 473 0.90 -25.14 4.96
C ILE A 473 0.75 -23.61 5.03
N LEU A 474 1.87 -22.89 5.08
CA LEU A 474 1.90 -21.43 4.94
C LEU A 474 1.79 -21.07 3.46
N THR A 475 0.64 -20.55 3.03
CA THR A 475 0.43 -20.13 1.64
C THR A 475 0.56 -18.62 1.49
N VAL A 476 1.41 -18.17 0.57
CA VAL A 476 1.61 -16.76 0.21
C VAL A 476 1.49 -16.61 -1.31
N ASN A 477 0.38 -16.02 -1.76
CA ASN A 477 0.01 -15.88 -3.17
C ASN A 477 0.77 -14.75 -3.91
N GLY A 478 1.47 -13.90 -3.18
CA GLY A 478 2.38 -12.88 -3.67
C GLY A 478 3.73 -12.97 -2.96
N ASN A 479 4.32 -11.86 -2.55
CA ASN A 479 5.67 -11.85 -1.97
C ASN A 479 5.67 -12.10 -0.44
N TRP A 480 6.76 -12.70 0.03
CA TRP A 480 7.08 -12.86 1.45
C TRP A 480 8.33 -12.04 1.80
N ASN A 481 8.14 -10.98 2.57
CA ASN A 481 9.18 -10.03 2.95
C ASN A 481 9.60 -10.25 4.41
N ILE A 482 10.75 -10.88 4.62
CA ILE A 482 11.30 -11.16 5.96
C ILE A 482 12.37 -10.09 6.26
N ASN A 483 11.93 -8.92 6.73
CA ASN A 483 12.79 -7.75 6.95
C ASN A 483 13.52 -7.77 8.30
N GLY A 484 13.11 -8.61 9.25
CA GLY A 484 13.73 -8.67 10.57
C GLY A 484 13.46 -9.98 11.32
N GLY A 485 14.26 -10.22 12.35
CA GLY A 485 14.15 -11.39 13.23
C GLY A 485 14.56 -12.71 12.58
N THR A 486 14.13 -13.81 13.18
CA THR A 486 14.34 -15.18 12.69
C THR A 486 12.98 -15.85 12.47
N THR A 487 12.77 -16.39 11.28
CA THR A 487 11.62 -17.25 10.93
C THR A 487 11.92 -18.68 11.31
N LEU A 488 11.13 -19.27 12.21
CA LEU A 488 11.21 -20.67 12.61
C LEU A 488 10.10 -21.47 11.93
N LEU A 489 10.48 -22.25 10.92
CA LEU A 489 9.64 -23.30 10.32
C LEU A 489 9.89 -24.66 11.01
N ASN A 490 11.06 -24.83 11.61
CA ASN A 490 11.50 -26.07 12.26
C ASN A 490 10.72 -26.44 13.54
N SER A 491 10.12 -25.48 14.25
CA SER A 491 9.40 -25.76 15.49
C SER A 491 8.14 -26.60 15.27
N ASN A 492 7.48 -26.45 14.11
CA ASN A 492 6.22 -27.14 13.77
C ASN A 492 6.27 -27.86 12.41
N ASN A 493 7.44 -27.89 11.76
CA ASN A 493 7.67 -28.46 10.43
C ASN A 493 6.64 -28.02 9.37
N ALA A 494 6.37 -26.70 9.33
CA ALA A 494 5.44 -26.14 8.36
C ALA A 494 5.97 -26.25 6.93
N ASP A 495 5.09 -26.60 5.99
CA ASP A 495 5.33 -26.44 4.56
C ASP A 495 5.08 -24.98 4.16
N VAL A 496 5.71 -24.52 3.08
CA VAL A 496 5.51 -23.17 2.52
C VAL A 496 5.22 -23.25 1.04
N ASN A 497 4.11 -22.65 0.61
CA ASN A 497 3.77 -22.43 -0.79
C ASN A 497 3.85 -20.93 -1.10
N LEU A 498 4.95 -20.50 -1.72
CA LEU A 498 5.20 -19.10 -2.07
C LEU A 498 5.13 -18.88 -3.59
N THR A 499 4.14 -18.10 -4.03
CA THR A 499 3.95 -17.79 -5.45
C THR A 499 4.86 -16.67 -5.93
N GLY A 500 5.13 -15.64 -5.10
CA GLY A 500 5.99 -14.51 -5.42
C GLY A 500 7.44 -14.65 -4.92
N ASP A 501 8.10 -13.52 -4.71
CA ASP A 501 9.49 -13.46 -4.27
C ASP A 501 9.64 -13.66 -2.75
N LEU A 502 10.70 -14.36 -2.34
CA LEU A 502 11.18 -14.44 -0.94
C LEU A 502 12.27 -13.38 -0.75
N SER A 503 12.06 -12.39 0.12
CA SER A 503 12.93 -11.22 0.21
C SER A 503 13.25 -10.79 1.65
N GLY A 504 14.09 -9.77 1.79
CA GLY A 504 14.46 -9.15 3.07
C GLY A 504 15.78 -9.65 3.65
N THR A 505 16.03 -9.34 4.93
CA THR A 505 17.31 -9.52 5.63
C THR A 505 17.22 -10.39 6.89
N GLY A 506 16.02 -10.79 7.30
CA GLY A 506 15.80 -11.66 8.46
C GLY A 506 16.10 -13.12 8.16
N ASN A 507 16.50 -13.85 9.19
CA ASN A 507 17.00 -15.22 9.10
C ASN A 507 15.87 -16.22 8.94
N ILE A 508 16.18 -17.41 8.41
CA ILE A 508 15.22 -18.51 8.20
C ILE A 508 15.84 -19.82 8.72
N THR A 509 15.11 -20.54 9.56
CA THR A 509 15.47 -21.90 10.02
C THR A 509 14.41 -22.88 9.52
N SER A 510 14.76 -23.74 8.57
CA SER A 510 13.83 -24.72 7.98
C SER A 510 13.72 -26.00 8.81
N GLY A 511 12.56 -26.66 8.72
CA GLY A 511 12.27 -27.93 9.40
C GLY A 511 12.44 -29.14 8.49
N SER A 512 11.59 -30.15 8.70
CA SER A 512 11.38 -31.25 7.73
C SER A 512 10.38 -30.90 6.62
N GLY A 513 9.62 -29.81 6.77
CA GLY A 513 8.66 -29.32 5.75
C GLY A 513 9.35 -28.79 4.49
N THR A 514 8.60 -28.72 3.40
CA THR A 514 9.06 -28.26 2.09
C THR A 514 8.83 -26.75 1.92
N ILE A 515 9.82 -26.04 1.40
CA ILE A 515 9.69 -24.63 0.99
C ILE A 515 9.62 -24.59 -0.53
N GLN A 516 8.42 -24.37 -1.08
CA GLN A 516 8.19 -24.21 -2.50
C GLN A 516 8.11 -22.72 -2.87
N ILE A 517 8.87 -22.32 -3.89
CA ILE A 517 9.00 -20.93 -4.36
C ILE A 517 8.80 -20.87 -5.87
N ASN A 518 7.86 -20.05 -6.36
CA ASN A 518 7.66 -19.79 -7.78
C ASN A 518 8.27 -18.45 -8.26
N GLY A 519 8.51 -17.49 -7.35
CA GLY A 519 9.29 -16.28 -7.63
C GLY A 519 10.78 -16.45 -7.33
N ASN A 520 11.47 -15.38 -6.97
CA ASN A 520 12.93 -15.37 -6.74
C ASN A 520 13.30 -15.50 -5.26
N TRP A 521 14.47 -16.08 -4.98
CA TRP A 521 15.12 -15.94 -3.69
C TRP A 521 16.00 -14.68 -3.69
N LEU A 522 15.51 -13.63 -3.03
CA LEU A 522 16.18 -12.33 -2.83
C LEU A 522 16.46 -12.05 -1.35
N ASN A 523 16.16 -12.98 -0.44
CA ASN A 523 16.46 -12.84 0.97
C ASN A 523 17.97 -13.03 1.23
N SER A 524 18.57 -12.07 1.94
CA SER A 524 20.00 -12.02 2.27
C SER A 524 20.29 -12.30 3.75
N GLY A 525 19.31 -12.82 4.50
CA GLY A 525 19.50 -13.31 5.87
C GLY A 525 20.15 -14.69 5.89
N SER A 526 20.55 -15.18 7.06
CA SER A 526 21.12 -16.53 7.16
C SER A 526 20.02 -17.59 7.01
N PHE A 527 20.22 -18.55 6.11
CA PHE A 527 19.39 -19.76 6.02
C PHE A 527 20.07 -20.92 6.74
N THR A 528 19.39 -21.49 7.73
CA THR A 528 19.80 -22.70 8.45
C THR A 528 18.94 -23.87 7.97
N PRO A 529 19.50 -24.85 7.23
CA PRO A 529 18.75 -25.98 6.72
C PRO A 529 18.36 -26.98 7.83
N GLY A 530 17.10 -27.39 7.84
CA GLY A 530 16.64 -28.62 8.48
C GLY A 530 16.76 -29.83 7.53
N SER A 531 15.92 -30.86 7.72
CA SER A 531 15.88 -32.04 6.85
C SER A 531 15.00 -31.89 5.60
N GLY A 532 14.23 -30.80 5.49
CA GLY A 532 13.31 -30.55 4.38
C GLY A 532 13.97 -30.19 3.04
N SER A 533 13.11 -29.97 2.04
CA SER A 533 13.49 -29.59 0.68
C SER A 533 13.17 -28.13 0.38
N VAL A 534 14.05 -27.45 -0.36
CA VAL A 534 13.73 -26.17 -1.00
C VAL A 534 13.55 -26.42 -2.50
N VAL A 535 12.37 -26.04 -3.01
CA VAL A 535 11.91 -26.34 -4.36
C VAL A 535 11.68 -25.03 -5.12
N TYR A 536 12.50 -24.81 -6.14
CA TYR A 536 12.30 -23.75 -7.12
C TYR A 536 11.36 -24.28 -8.21
N ALA A 537 10.09 -23.88 -8.11
CA ALA A 537 8.95 -24.52 -8.73
C ALA A 537 8.38 -23.80 -9.97
N ASN A 538 9.06 -22.77 -10.48
CA ASN A 538 8.68 -22.18 -11.76
C ASN A 538 9.11 -23.11 -12.90
N ASN A 539 8.16 -23.88 -13.45
CA ASN A 539 8.47 -24.87 -14.47
C ASN A 539 8.95 -24.27 -15.81
N SER A 540 8.60 -23.02 -16.12
CA SER A 540 8.84 -22.40 -17.45
C SER A 540 9.55 -21.05 -17.43
N GLY A 541 9.76 -20.47 -16.25
CA GLY A 541 10.55 -19.26 -16.05
C GLY A 541 11.87 -19.54 -15.34
N GLY A 542 12.85 -18.66 -15.52
CA GLY A 542 14.03 -18.63 -14.67
C GLY A 542 13.71 -18.05 -13.28
N GLN A 543 14.46 -18.50 -12.26
CA GLN A 543 14.41 -17.94 -10.91
C GLN A 543 15.83 -17.66 -10.41
N THR A 544 15.98 -16.66 -9.56
CA THR A 544 17.21 -16.46 -8.78
C THR A 544 17.24 -17.46 -7.62
N VAL A 545 18.26 -18.31 -7.59
CA VAL A 545 18.49 -19.34 -6.56
C VAL A 545 19.39 -18.78 -5.48
N GLY A 546 18.91 -18.78 -4.23
CA GLY A 546 19.65 -18.31 -3.06
C GLY A 546 20.96 -19.07 -2.87
N GLY A 547 22.05 -18.32 -2.74
CA GLY A 547 23.37 -18.90 -2.47
C GLY A 547 23.53 -19.25 -0.98
N VAL A 548 22.99 -20.40 -0.58
CA VAL A 548 22.97 -20.88 0.81
C VAL A 548 23.24 -22.38 0.89
N THR A 549 23.32 -22.93 2.11
CA THR A 549 23.38 -24.38 2.33
C THR A 549 21.99 -24.99 2.37
N TYR A 550 21.72 -25.94 1.48
CA TYR A 550 20.50 -26.73 1.42
C TYR A 550 20.73 -28.15 1.93
N ASN A 551 19.71 -28.77 2.52
CA ASN A 551 19.71 -30.23 2.67
C ASN A 551 19.32 -30.87 1.33
N ILE A 552 18.13 -30.56 0.82
CA ILE A 552 17.70 -30.93 -0.53
C ILE A 552 17.40 -29.63 -1.30
N LEU A 553 18.10 -29.42 -2.43
CA LEU A 553 17.81 -28.38 -3.41
C LEU A 553 17.17 -29.03 -4.63
N THR A 554 15.97 -28.60 -4.99
CA THR A 554 15.23 -29.13 -6.14
C THR A 554 14.89 -28.01 -7.13
N LEU A 555 15.29 -28.17 -8.38
CA LEU A 555 15.06 -27.23 -9.48
C LEU A 555 14.10 -27.86 -10.50
N ASN A 556 12.83 -27.44 -10.49
CA ASN A 556 11.74 -28.05 -11.28
C ASN A 556 11.53 -27.44 -12.68
N ASN A 557 12.35 -26.47 -13.07
CA ASN A 557 12.26 -25.84 -14.38
C ASN A 557 12.53 -26.88 -15.47
N SER A 558 11.59 -27.05 -16.40
CA SER A 558 11.75 -27.89 -17.59
C SER A 558 12.19 -27.08 -18.82
N THR A 559 12.16 -25.76 -18.70
CA THR A 559 12.73 -24.78 -19.65
C THR A 559 13.22 -23.55 -18.87
N GLY A 560 14.04 -22.70 -19.49
CA GLY A 560 14.59 -21.50 -18.83
C GLY A 560 15.70 -21.79 -17.82
N THR A 561 16.25 -20.71 -17.24
CA THR A 561 17.51 -20.75 -16.47
C THR A 561 17.32 -20.34 -15.02
N GLN A 562 17.55 -21.28 -14.10
CA GLN A 562 17.78 -20.99 -12.68
C GLN A 562 19.18 -20.39 -12.55
N THR A 563 19.33 -19.24 -11.87
CA THR A 563 20.62 -18.54 -11.76
C THR A 563 21.05 -18.46 -10.30
N ALA A 564 22.23 -18.96 -9.95
CA ALA A 564 22.76 -18.89 -8.59
C ALA A 564 23.10 -17.43 -8.19
N ALA A 565 22.69 -17.02 -6.99
CA ALA A 565 22.97 -15.69 -6.43
C ALA A 565 24.29 -15.61 -5.64
N ASN A 566 24.81 -16.74 -5.17
CA ASN A 566 26.11 -16.89 -4.51
C ASN A 566 26.54 -18.38 -4.59
N ASN A 567 27.64 -18.75 -3.93
CA ASN A 567 28.03 -20.15 -3.75
C ASN A 567 26.90 -20.97 -3.09
N ILE A 568 26.73 -22.21 -3.54
CA ILE A 568 25.67 -23.12 -3.08
C ILE A 568 26.29 -24.42 -2.56
N THR A 569 25.78 -24.87 -1.40
CA THR A 569 26.10 -26.20 -0.85
C THR A 569 24.79 -27.00 -0.75
N ALA A 570 24.79 -28.28 -1.12
CA ALA A 570 23.60 -29.12 -1.05
C ALA A 570 23.91 -30.59 -0.68
N SER A 571 23.25 -31.16 0.32
CA SER A 571 23.39 -32.62 0.59
C SER A 571 22.85 -33.46 -0.58
N VAL A 572 21.78 -32.99 -1.22
CA VAL A 572 21.19 -33.54 -2.44
C VAL A 572 20.80 -32.40 -3.38
N LEU A 573 21.24 -32.48 -4.64
CA LEU A 573 20.77 -31.61 -5.74
C LEU A 573 19.90 -32.43 -6.70
N ASN A 574 18.67 -31.98 -6.94
CA ASN A 574 17.78 -32.51 -7.97
C ASN A 574 17.57 -31.46 -9.07
N THR A 575 17.66 -31.85 -10.34
CA THR A 575 17.33 -30.98 -11.48
C THR A 575 16.45 -31.72 -12.50
N THR A 576 15.50 -30.99 -13.08
CA THR A 576 14.60 -31.49 -14.11
C THR A 576 15.21 -31.40 -15.51
N ALA A 577 14.90 -32.37 -16.36
CA ALA A 577 15.35 -32.38 -17.76
C ALA A 577 14.80 -31.17 -18.54
N GLY A 578 15.62 -30.62 -19.44
CA GLY A 578 15.31 -29.42 -20.23
C GLY A 578 15.55 -28.09 -19.49
N GLY A 579 15.56 -28.09 -18.15
CA GLY A 579 15.95 -26.94 -17.35
C GLY A 579 17.45 -26.65 -17.39
N THR A 580 17.82 -25.37 -17.31
CA THR A 580 19.20 -24.95 -17.09
C THR A 580 19.39 -24.48 -15.65
N PHE A 581 20.50 -24.86 -15.02
CA PHE A 581 21.01 -24.29 -13.78
C PHE A 581 22.37 -23.66 -14.06
N ASN A 582 22.43 -22.34 -14.02
CA ASN A 582 23.65 -21.58 -14.27
C ASN A 582 24.23 -21.09 -12.93
N MET A 583 25.42 -21.59 -12.61
CA MET A 583 26.16 -21.23 -11.40
C MET A 583 26.90 -19.89 -11.51
N GLY A 584 26.98 -19.29 -12.71
CA GLY A 584 27.78 -18.08 -12.91
C GLY A 584 29.25 -18.34 -12.57
N SER A 585 29.87 -17.38 -11.89
CA SER A 585 31.19 -17.54 -11.26
C SER A 585 31.15 -18.22 -9.89
N PHE A 586 30.01 -18.75 -9.42
CA PHE A 586 29.85 -19.32 -8.09
C PHE A 586 30.14 -20.83 -8.04
N GLN A 587 30.55 -21.31 -6.87
CA GLN A 587 30.87 -22.71 -6.62
C GLN A 587 29.60 -23.52 -6.25
N LEU A 588 29.52 -24.76 -6.74
CA LEU A 588 28.50 -25.74 -6.36
C LEU A 588 29.12 -26.92 -5.60
N SER A 589 28.84 -27.02 -4.30
CA SER A 589 29.28 -28.13 -3.44
C SER A 589 28.11 -29.07 -3.11
N ALA A 590 27.87 -30.04 -3.97
CA ALA A 590 26.88 -31.10 -3.77
C ALA A 590 27.50 -32.39 -3.17
N SER A 591 26.78 -33.12 -2.33
CA SER A 591 27.20 -34.46 -1.87
C SER A 591 26.56 -35.60 -2.68
N ASN A 592 25.32 -35.43 -3.12
CA ASN A 592 24.59 -36.35 -3.98
C ASN A 592 23.89 -35.56 -5.09
N VAL A 593 23.79 -36.13 -6.29
CA VAL A 593 23.25 -35.44 -7.48
C VAL A 593 22.28 -36.33 -8.26
N ASN A 594 21.07 -35.83 -8.48
CA ASN A 594 20.08 -36.34 -9.43
C ASN A 594 19.97 -35.31 -10.57
N HIS A 595 21.01 -35.23 -11.38
CA HIS A 595 21.20 -34.18 -12.39
C HIS A 595 20.69 -34.62 -13.76
N ASN A 596 19.54 -34.11 -14.22
CA ASN A 596 18.96 -34.46 -15.54
C ASN A 596 18.90 -33.28 -16.53
N GLY A 597 19.14 -32.05 -16.05
CA GLY A 597 19.11 -30.83 -16.87
C GLY A 597 20.46 -30.43 -17.45
N ILE A 598 20.60 -29.14 -17.75
CA ILE A 598 21.88 -28.50 -18.09
C ILE A 598 22.44 -27.84 -16.82
N LEU A 599 23.71 -28.09 -16.53
CA LEU A 599 24.49 -27.38 -15.50
C LEU A 599 25.58 -26.56 -16.19
N GLU A 600 25.54 -25.23 -16.02
CA GLU A 600 26.56 -24.32 -16.54
C GLU A 600 27.42 -23.76 -15.40
N THR A 601 28.73 -23.67 -15.61
CA THR A 601 29.64 -23.03 -14.66
C THR A 601 30.72 -22.22 -15.37
N GLN A 602 30.93 -21.00 -14.89
CA GLN A 602 32.06 -20.14 -15.24
C GLN A 602 32.98 -19.88 -14.02
N ASN A 603 32.80 -20.63 -12.93
CA ASN A 603 33.67 -20.55 -11.76
C ASN A 603 35.06 -21.09 -12.11
N THR A 604 36.10 -20.33 -11.76
CA THR A 604 37.52 -20.61 -12.08
C THR A 604 38.32 -21.10 -10.88
N SER A 605 37.66 -21.56 -9.80
CA SER A 605 38.35 -22.18 -8.68
C SER A 605 38.82 -23.60 -9.04
N ALA A 606 39.62 -24.22 -8.16
CA ALA A 606 40.06 -25.60 -8.36
C ALA A 606 38.91 -26.63 -8.33
N THR A 607 37.76 -26.28 -7.76
CA THR A 607 36.58 -27.16 -7.67
C THR A 607 35.28 -26.40 -7.99
N PRO A 608 35.01 -26.06 -9.26
CA PRO A 608 33.80 -25.32 -9.67
C PRO A 608 32.51 -26.03 -9.30
N ILE A 609 32.54 -27.36 -9.42
CA ILE A 609 31.50 -28.31 -9.00
C ILE A 609 32.17 -29.45 -8.22
N SER A 610 31.38 -30.25 -7.48
CA SER A 610 31.90 -31.41 -6.74
C SER A 610 32.57 -32.46 -7.65
N SER A 611 33.80 -32.82 -7.30
CA SER A 611 34.57 -33.90 -7.91
C SER A 611 34.07 -35.30 -7.50
N GLY A 612 34.24 -36.29 -8.37
CA GLY A 612 33.97 -37.70 -8.09
C GLY A 612 32.50 -38.13 -8.17
N LEU A 613 31.59 -37.21 -8.51
CA LEU A 613 30.17 -37.48 -8.68
C LEU A 613 29.81 -37.89 -10.12
N THR A 614 28.57 -38.36 -10.31
CA THR A 614 28.00 -38.73 -11.60
C THR A 614 26.94 -37.72 -12.05
N TRP A 615 27.21 -37.00 -13.12
CA TRP A 615 26.37 -35.96 -13.70
C TRP A 615 25.65 -36.50 -14.96
N VAL A 616 24.43 -37.03 -14.81
CA VAL A 616 23.73 -37.73 -15.90
C VAL A 616 23.07 -36.81 -16.94
N GLY A 617 23.04 -35.51 -16.68
CA GLY A 617 22.60 -34.47 -17.62
C GLY A 617 23.77 -33.89 -18.43
N ASN A 618 23.59 -32.66 -18.88
CA ASN A 618 24.60 -31.92 -19.63
C ASN A 618 25.43 -31.04 -18.68
N VAL A 619 26.76 -31.13 -18.70
CA VAL A 619 27.65 -30.25 -17.91
C VAL A 619 28.51 -29.40 -18.83
N PHE A 620 28.41 -28.08 -18.64
CA PHE A 620 28.99 -27.04 -19.48
C PHE A 620 29.99 -26.24 -18.65
N TYR A 621 31.29 -26.47 -18.89
CA TYR A 621 32.37 -25.60 -18.41
C TYR A 621 32.62 -24.53 -19.48
N ASN A 622 32.03 -23.36 -19.29
CA ASN A 622 31.94 -22.31 -20.30
C ASN A 622 32.53 -20.96 -19.86
N ALA A 623 33.44 -20.93 -18.88
CA ALA A 623 34.24 -19.73 -18.62
C ALA A 623 35.05 -19.33 -19.85
N ALA A 624 35.17 -18.03 -20.12
CA ALA A 624 36.03 -17.48 -21.17
C ALA A 624 37.52 -17.45 -20.76
N SER A 625 37.80 -17.41 -19.46
CA SER A 625 39.13 -17.60 -18.88
C SER A 625 39.48 -19.09 -18.75
N GLU A 626 40.68 -19.36 -18.24
CA GLU A 626 41.06 -20.70 -17.80
C GLU A 626 40.10 -21.23 -16.72
N GLN A 627 39.74 -22.52 -16.82
CA GLN A 627 38.81 -23.18 -15.92
C GLN A 627 39.21 -24.63 -15.65
N THR A 628 39.12 -25.05 -14.38
CA THR A 628 39.38 -26.44 -13.97
C THR A 628 38.18 -27.33 -14.23
N VAL A 629 38.43 -28.48 -14.87
CA VAL A 629 37.44 -29.56 -15.08
C VAL A 629 37.74 -30.67 -14.08
N VAL A 630 36.86 -30.88 -13.11
CA VAL A 630 37.09 -31.88 -12.06
C VAL A 630 36.86 -33.31 -12.57
N SER A 631 37.55 -34.27 -11.96
CA SER A 631 37.27 -35.70 -12.14
C SER A 631 35.85 -36.04 -11.68
N GLY A 632 35.23 -37.04 -12.31
CA GLY A 632 33.82 -37.40 -12.16
C GLY A 632 33.31 -38.14 -13.39
N ASN A 633 32.09 -38.66 -13.33
CA ASN A 633 31.41 -39.23 -14.50
C ASN A 633 30.43 -38.20 -15.05
N TYR A 634 30.41 -38.02 -16.36
CA TYR A 634 29.56 -37.09 -17.08
C TYR A 634 28.80 -37.85 -18.16
N ASN A 635 27.53 -37.51 -18.39
CA ASN A 635 26.85 -37.99 -19.59
C ASN A 635 27.34 -37.19 -20.81
N ASN A 636 26.98 -35.91 -20.89
CA ASN A 636 27.52 -35.00 -21.90
C ASN A 636 28.41 -33.96 -21.24
N LEU A 637 29.67 -33.89 -21.67
CA LEU A 637 30.66 -32.93 -21.18
C LEU A 637 31.04 -31.94 -22.28
N ASN A 638 30.67 -30.67 -22.09
CA ASN A 638 30.97 -29.59 -23.01
C ASN A 638 31.95 -28.60 -22.34
N LEU A 639 33.09 -28.37 -23.01
CA LEU A 639 34.18 -27.54 -22.52
C LEU A 639 34.42 -26.28 -23.39
N SER A 640 33.52 -25.99 -24.35
CA SER A 640 33.71 -25.09 -25.51
C SER A 640 33.91 -23.58 -25.25
N GLY A 641 34.26 -23.17 -24.03
CA GLY A 641 34.72 -21.80 -23.75
C GLY A 641 36.23 -21.64 -23.95
N GLY A 642 36.89 -20.92 -23.05
CA GLY A 642 38.33 -20.64 -23.08
C GLY A 642 39.21 -21.82 -22.65
N ASN A 643 40.41 -21.51 -22.15
CA ASN A 643 41.40 -22.52 -21.73
C ASN A 643 40.88 -23.47 -20.64
N ARG A 644 41.39 -24.70 -20.62
CA ARG A 644 40.91 -25.74 -19.69
C ARG A 644 42.07 -26.44 -19.01
N VAL A 645 41.97 -26.60 -17.70
CA VAL A 645 42.86 -27.46 -16.91
C VAL A 645 42.06 -28.70 -16.54
N LEU A 646 42.43 -29.86 -17.07
CA LEU A 646 41.82 -31.11 -16.62
C LEU A 646 42.40 -31.47 -15.24
N SER A 647 41.60 -32.13 -14.39
CA SER A 647 42.02 -32.65 -13.09
C SER A 647 43.38 -33.34 -13.20
N ASN A 648 44.30 -33.10 -12.26
CA ASN A 648 45.64 -33.69 -12.35
C ASN A 648 45.69 -35.20 -12.03
N THR A 649 44.56 -35.75 -11.56
CA THR A 649 44.39 -37.13 -11.10
C THR A 649 42.93 -37.57 -11.28
N GLY A 650 42.68 -38.88 -11.18
CA GLY A 650 41.34 -39.46 -11.26
C GLY A 650 40.82 -39.65 -12.68
N ILE A 651 39.56 -40.05 -12.77
CA ILE A 651 38.87 -40.39 -14.02
C ILE A 651 37.87 -39.28 -14.36
N ILE A 652 37.88 -38.83 -15.62
CA ILE A 652 36.84 -38.03 -16.26
C ILE A 652 36.08 -39.01 -17.17
N GLY A 653 35.06 -39.66 -16.61
CA GLY A 653 34.22 -40.62 -17.34
C GLY A 653 33.21 -39.88 -18.21
N ILE A 654 32.99 -40.36 -19.44
CA ILE A 654 32.04 -39.75 -20.38
C ILE A 654 31.18 -40.86 -21.00
N SER A 655 29.88 -40.86 -20.70
CA SER A 655 28.93 -41.88 -21.20
C SER A 655 28.15 -41.46 -22.47
N GLY A 656 28.24 -40.19 -22.85
CA GLY A 656 27.59 -39.60 -24.03
C GLY A 656 28.59 -38.80 -24.86
N VAL A 657 28.29 -37.53 -25.14
CA VAL A 657 29.08 -36.67 -26.03
C VAL A 657 30.17 -35.92 -25.27
N PHE A 658 31.41 -36.01 -25.76
CA PHE A 658 32.50 -35.11 -25.38
C PHE A 658 32.65 -33.99 -26.41
N THR A 659 32.58 -32.72 -25.97
CA THR A 659 32.84 -31.54 -26.81
C THR A 659 33.98 -30.75 -26.19
N PRO A 660 35.24 -30.90 -26.64
CA PRO A 660 36.35 -30.08 -26.14
C PRO A 660 36.16 -28.61 -26.55
N GLY A 661 36.15 -28.31 -27.85
CA GLY A 661 36.19 -26.93 -28.34
C GLY A 661 37.63 -26.47 -28.58
N SER A 662 37.84 -25.15 -28.66
CA SER A 662 39.07 -24.55 -29.22
C SER A 662 40.03 -23.91 -28.20
N GLY A 663 39.73 -23.99 -26.90
CA GLY A 663 40.62 -23.49 -25.85
C GLY A 663 41.95 -24.27 -25.75
N VAL A 664 42.97 -23.66 -25.15
CA VAL A 664 44.23 -24.38 -24.85
C VAL A 664 44.01 -25.29 -23.65
N TYR A 665 44.53 -26.52 -23.71
CA TYR A 665 44.38 -27.52 -22.66
C TYR A 665 45.68 -27.77 -21.89
N THR A 666 45.59 -27.70 -20.56
CA THR A 666 46.55 -28.35 -19.65
C THR A 666 45.99 -29.71 -19.26
N VAL A 667 46.64 -30.77 -19.73
CA VAL A 667 46.27 -32.17 -19.48
C VAL A 667 47.44 -32.86 -18.81
N THR A 668 47.25 -33.38 -17.60
CA THR A 668 48.33 -33.99 -16.82
C THR A 668 47.75 -35.05 -15.89
N GLY A 669 48.08 -36.32 -16.08
CA GLY A 669 47.75 -37.41 -15.15
C GLY A 669 46.32 -37.96 -15.16
N SER A 670 45.28 -37.19 -15.50
CA SER A 670 43.90 -37.72 -15.58
C SER A 670 43.71 -38.76 -16.68
N THR A 671 42.80 -39.70 -16.43
CA THR A 671 42.22 -40.56 -17.47
C THR A 671 40.90 -39.98 -17.96
N ILE A 672 40.76 -39.76 -19.27
CA ILE A 672 39.42 -39.65 -19.88
C ILE A 672 38.96 -41.07 -20.24
N ASP A 673 37.80 -41.47 -19.73
CA ASP A 673 37.23 -42.80 -19.95
C ASP A 673 35.90 -42.67 -20.71
N PHE A 674 35.91 -42.97 -22.00
CA PHE A 674 34.68 -43.11 -22.77
C PHE A 674 34.03 -44.43 -22.32
N ASN A 675 32.86 -44.38 -21.69
CA ASN A 675 32.26 -45.54 -21.01
C ASN A 675 30.76 -45.74 -21.26
N GLY A 676 30.21 -45.05 -22.27
CA GLY A 676 28.80 -45.12 -22.67
C GLY A 676 28.37 -46.46 -23.28
N THR A 677 27.07 -46.76 -23.19
CA THR A 677 26.49 -47.95 -23.85
C THR A 677 26.08 -47.71 -25.30
N GLY A 678 25.83 -46.46 -25.69
CA GLY A 678 25.53 -46.05 -27.08
C GLY A 678 26.79 -45.74 -27.90
N ASP A 679 26.59 -45.28 -29.12
CA ASP A 679 27.67 -44.78 -29.97
C ASP A 679 28.41 -43.61 -29.29
N GLN A 680 29.74 -43.64 -29.33
CA GLN A 680 30.57 -42.50 -28.92
C GLN A 680 31.62 -42.16 -29.96
N SER A 681 32.08 -40.91 -29.94
CA SER A 681 33.16 -40.42 -30.79
C SER A 681 34.33 -39.92 -29.95
N ILE A 682 35.54 -40.36 -30.29
CA ILE A 682 36.79 -39.86 -29.71
C ILE A 682 37.24 -38.69 -30.60
N PRO A 683 37.22 -37.43 -30.11
CA PRO A 683 37.52 -36.26 -30.92
C PRO A 683 39.03 -36.06 -31.13
N ASP A 684 39.37 -35.15 -32.05
CA ASP A 684 40.71 -34.60 -32.22
C ASP A 684 41.16 -33.91 -30.91
N PHE A 685 42.01 -34.58 -30.13
CA PHE A 685 42.34 -34.19 -28.76
C PHE A 685 43.60 -34.89 -28.23
N ASN A 686 44.32 -34.21 -27.32
CA ASN A 686 45.49 -34.77 -26.62
C ASN A 686 45.10 -35.21 -25.20
N PHE A 687 45.18 -36.51 -24.93
CA PHE A 687 44.88 -37.14 -23.66
C PHE A 687 46.15 -37.42 -22.85
N SER A 688 46.10 -37.32 -21.51
CA SER A 688 47.15 -37.92 -20.67
C SER A 688 46.97 -39.43 -20.66
N ASN A 689 45.84 -39.93 -20.14
CA ASN A 689 45.43 -41.32 -20.34
C ASN A 689 44.07 -41.35 -21.03
N LEU A 690 43.88 -42.32 -21.93
CA LEU A 690 42.64 -42.55 -22.67
C LEU A 690 42.18 -43.99 -22.44
N THR A 691 41.01 -44.14 -21.86
CA THR A 691 40.33 -45.43 -21.71
C THR A 691 39.07 -45.46 -22.55
N VAL A 692 38.78 -46.64 -23.12
CA VAL A 692 37.50 -46.98 -23.73
C VAL A 692 37.01 -48.25 -23.02
N SER A 693 36.04 -48.11 -22.12
CA SER A 693 35.57 -49.19 -21.22
C SER A 693 34.10 -49.57 -21.47
N GLY A 694 33.49 -50.39 -20.58
CA GLY A 694 32.06 -50.69 -20.61
C GLY A 694 31.58 -51.67 -21.69
N ASN A 695 30.31 -52.08 -21.62
CA ASN A 695 29.68 -52.92 -22.65
C ASN A 695 28.92 -52.03 -23.64
N ARG A 696 29.30 -52.07 -24.92
CA ARG A 696 28.71 -51.23 -25.97
C ARG A 696 27.46 -51.82 -26.61
N SER A 697 27.07 -53.04 -26.25
CA SER A 697 25.83 -53.68 -26.73
C SER A 697 25.69 -53.74 -28.27
N GLY A 698 26.80 -53.74 -29.01
CA GLY A 698 26.85 -53.71 -30.47
C GLY A 698 27.08 -52.32 -31.09
N ASN A 699 27.07 -51.25 -30.29
CA ASN A 699 27.32 -49.88 -30.75
C ASN A 699 28.80 -49.62 -31.03
N THR A 700 29.07 -48.48 -31.69
CA THR A 700 30.36 -48.13 -32.25
C THR A 700 31.17 -47.16 -31.40
N ILE A 701 32.49 -47.25 -31.53
CA ILE A 701 33.42 -46.20 -31.10
C ILE A 701 34.12 -45.65 -32.35
N SER A 702 33.76 -44.42 -32.70
CA SER A 702 34.31 -43.73 -33.86
C SER A 702 35.48 -42.84 -33.44
N PHE A 703 36.67 -43.13 -33.97
CA PHE A 703 37.80 -42.22 -33.91
C PHE A 703 37.59 -41.13 -34.97
N VAL A 704 38.02 -39.89 -34.68
CA VAL A 704 37.72 -38.72 -35.53
C VAL A 704 38.18 -38.92 -36.98
N ASN A 705 37.27 -38.77 -37.95
CA ASN A 705 37.61 -38.84 -39.37
C ASN A 705 38.27 -37.52 -39.81
N GLY A 706 39.60 -37.53 -39.92
CA GLY A 706 40.44 -36.34 -40.01
C GLY A 706 40.69 -35.71 -38.64
N GLY A 707 41.95 -35.59 -38.24
CA GLY A 707 42.38 -35.13 -36.91
C GLY A 707 43.38 -36.07 -36.25
N THR A 708 43.96 -35.68 -35.12
CA THR A 708 44.99 -36.44 -34.39
C THR A 708 44.60 -36.69 -32.94
N ILE A 709 44.37 -37.95 -32.60
CA ILE A 709 44.15 -38.40 -31.23
C ILE A 709 45.52 -38.67 -30.60
N GLY A 710 45.97 -37.80 -29.71
CA GLY A 710 47.26 -37.94 -29.01
C GLY A 710 47.07 -38.57 -27.63
N VAL A 711 47.96 -39.48 -27.21
CA VAL A 711 47.99 -40.05 -25.85
C VAL A 711 49.41 -40.05 -25.31
N SER A 712 49.63 -39.35 -24.19
CA SER A 712 50.97 -39.16 -23.60
C SER A 712 51.33 -40.16 -22.49
N GLY A 713 50.34 -40.92 -22.01
CA GLY A 713 50.44 -41.95 -20.98
C GLY A 713 49.83 -43.27 -21.46
N ILE A 714 48.83 -43.77 -20.75
CA ILE A 714 48.21 -45.07 -21.03
C ILE A 714 47.03 -44.92 -22.01
N PHE A 715 47.05 -45.70 -23.09
CA PHE A 715 45.85 -46.02 -23.87
C PHE A 715 45.32 -47.40 -23.44
N SER A 716 44.02 -47.54 -23.24
CA SER A 716 43.40 -48.78 -22.74
C SER A 716 42.06 -49.07 -23.40
N LEU A 717 41.98 -50.21 -24.11
CA LEU A 717 40.76 -50.72 -24.73
C LEU A 717 40.23 -51.90 -23.92
N THR A 718 39.26 -51.64 -23.05
CA THR A 718 38.60 -52.67 -22.20
C THR A 718 37.11 -52.83 -22.51
N ALA A 719 36.60 -52.08 -23.49
CA ALA A 719 35.22 -52.16 -23.93
C ALA A 719 34.88 -53.52 -24.55
N THR A 720 33.67 -53.99 -24.31
CA THR A 720 33.15 -55.27 -24.82
C THR A 720 31.95 -55.05 -25.75
N SER A 721 31.69 -56.00 -26.64
CA SER A 721 30.61 -55.96 -27.63
C SER A 721 30.61 -54.66 -28.47
N VAL A 722 31.79 -54.27 -28.97
CA VAL A 722 32.06 -52.98 -29.62
C VAL A 722 32.56 -53.18 -31.04
N SER A 723 32.21 -52.25 -31.93
CA SER A 723 32.86 -52.09 -33.23
C SER A 723 33.63 -50.77 -33.26
N TYR A 724 34.89 -50.81 -33.68
CA TYR A 724 35.75 -49.62 -33.76
C TYR A 724 35.81 -49.11 -35.20
N ILE A 725 35.61 -47.80 -35.38
CA ILE A 725 35.75 -47.13 -36.68
C ILE A 725 36.95 -46.20 -36.59
N VAL A 726 38.00 -46.52 -37.36
CA VAL A 726 39.30 -45.81 -37.37
C VAL A 726 39.61 -45.12 -38.70
N THR A 727 38.68 -45.14 -39.65
CA THR A 727 38.90 -44.62 -41.00
C THR A 727 39.23 -43.12 -40.99
N GLY A 728 40.38 -42.75 -41.56
CA GLY A 728 40.80 -41.36 -41.73
C GLY A 728 41.38 -40.69 -40.49
N ASN A 729 41.45 -41.36 -39.33
CA ASN A 729 42.06 -40.79 -38.13
C ASN A 729 43.60 -40.92 -38.13
N THR A 730 44.26 -40.03 -37.41
CA THR A 730 45.65 -40.21 -36.95
C THR A 730 45.64 -40.50 -35.45
N PHE A 731 46.45 -41.44 -34.98
CA PHE A 731 46.62 -41.74 -33.55
C PHE A 731 48.10 -41.60 -33.18
N ASN A 732 48.43 -40.73 -32.22
CA ASN A 732 49.80 -40.41 -31.85
C ASN A 732 50.11 -40.82 -30.41
N TYR A 733 51.03 -41.77 -30.24
CA TYR A 733 51.66 -42.00 -28.95
C TYR A 733 52.76 -40.96 -28.73
N ASN A 734 52.50 -39.97 -27.87
CA ASN A 734 53.34 -38.77 -27.70
C ASN A 734 53.93 -38.61 -26.29
N GLY A 735 54.05 -39.70 -25.53
CA GLY A 735 54.61 -39.71 -24.18
C GLY A 735 56.14 -39.61 -24.13
N THR A 736 56.64 -38.93 -23.10
CA THR A 736 58.07 -38.86 -22.76
C THR A 736 58.55 -40.10 -21.99
N ASP A 737 57.65 -40.75 -21.26
CA ASP A 737 57.86 -42.03 -20.59
C ASP A 737 57.58 -43.20 -21.56
N PRO A 738 58.04 -44.43 -21.26
CA PRO A 738 57.70 -45.59 -22.08
C PRO A 738 56.20 -45.84 -22.16
N GLN A 739 55.70 -46.16 -23.35
CA GLN A 739 54.28 -46.45 -23.59
C GLN A 739 54.11 -47.79 -24.32
N ILE A 740 53.08 -48.54 -23.98
CA ILE A 740 52.68 -49.74 -24.69
C ILE A 740 51.73 -49.36 -25.83
N ILE A 741 52.06 -49.77 -27.05
CA ILE A 741 51.16 -49.69 -28.20
C ILE A 741 50.15 -50.82 -28.05
N VAL A 742 48.87 -50.48 -28.02
CA VAL A 742 47.78 -51.44 -27.79
C VAL A 742 47.61 -52.31 -29.04
N PRO A 743 47.39 -53.63 -28.92
CA PRO A 743 47.07 -54.50 -30.04
C PRO A 743 45.73 -54.07 -30.67
N PHE A 744 45.80 -53.30 -31.75
CA PHE A 744 44.66 -52.59 -32.33
C PHE A 744 44.92 -52.28 -33.82
N ASP A 745 43.84 -52.04 -34.55
CA ASP A 745 43.87 -51.58 -35.94
C ASP A 745 43.88 -50.05 -35.95
N TYR A 746 44.97 -49.46 -36.39
CA TYR A 746 45.10 -48.02 -36.60
C TYR A 746 44.90 -47.68 -38.07
N ASN A 747 44.48 -46.45 -38.38
CA ASN A 747 44.67 -45.89 -39.70
C ASN A 747 46.10 -45.35 -39.81
N ILE A 748 46.35 -44.07 -39.49
CA ILE A 748 47.72 -43.55 -39.37
C ILE A 748 48.15 -43.67 -37.90
N LEU A 749 49.22 -44.41 -37.65
CA LEU A 749 49.89 -44.50 -36.36
C LEU A 749 51.11 -43.56 -36.36
N ILE A 750 51.17 -42.64 -35.41
CA ILE A 750 52.35 -41.82 -35.13
C ILE A 750 52.94 -42.25 -33.80
N ILE A 751 54.26 -42.31 -33.76
CA ILE A 751 55.02 -42.30 -32.51
C ILE A 751 55.89 -41.06 -32.46
N SER A 752 55.83 -40.33 -31.34
CA SER A 752 56.55 -39.07 -31.13
C SER A 752 57.03 -38.95 -29.69
N SER A 753 57.85 -37.94 -29.40
CA SER A 753 58.52 -37.74 -28.10
C SER A 753 59.48 -38.87 -27.68
N SER A 754 60.33 -38.57 -26.69
CA SER A 754 61.48 -39.39 -26.29
C SER A 754 61.17 -40.77 -25.68
N GLY A 755 59.91 -41.03 -25.30
CA GLY A 755 59.53 -42.28 -24.64
C GLY A 755 59.57 -43.47 -25.60
N THR A 756 60.18 -44.58 -25.20
CA THR A 756 60.16 -45.82 -26.00
C THR A 756 58.71 -46.32 -26.14
N LYS A 757 58.24 -46.50 -27.37
CA LYS A 757 56.96 -47.12 -27.66
C LYS A 757 57.17 -48.62 -27.87
N ILE A 758 56.41 -49.46 -27.18
CA ILE A 758 56.64 -50.91 -27.11
C ILE A 758 55.45 -51.66 -27.70
N ILE A 759 55.71 -52.56 -28.65
CA ILE A 759 54.75 -53.60 -29.05
C ILE A 759 55.16 -54.88 -28.31
N GLU A 760 54.37 -55.27 -27.31
CA GLU A 760 54.70 -56.38 -26.40
C GLU A 760 54.65 -57.75 -27.09
N THR A 761 55.47 -58.68 -26.60
CA THR A 761 55.63 -60.04 -27.16
C THR A 761 54.30 -60.75 -27.39
N GLY A 762 54.04 -61.14 -28.64
CA GLY A 762 52.82 -61.86 -29.05
C GLY A 762 51.65 -60.97 -29.48
N SER A 763 51.81 -59.65 -29.41
CA SER A 763 50.84 -58.68 -29.91
C SER A 763 50.88 -58.54 -31.44
N ILE A 764 49.72 -58.22 -32.03
CA ILE A 764 49.61 -57.80 -33.44
C ILE A 764 49.06 -56.38 -33.46
N VAL A 765 49.77 -55.47 -34.14
CA VAL A 765 49.34 -54.10 -34.43
C VAL A 765 49.26 -53.95 -35.94
N ASN A 766 48.17 -53.37 -36.43
CA ASN A 766 47.99 -53.09 -37.85
C ASN A 766 47.86 -51.58 -38.07
N CYS A 767 48.40 -51.05 -39.17
CA CYS A 767 48.25 -49.64 -39.54
C CYS A 767 48.22 -49.46 -41.08
N THR A 768 47.59 -48.41 -41.59
CA THR A 768 47.71 -48.04 -43.02
C THR A 768 48.91 -47.12 -43.28
N GLY A 769 49.43 -46.47 -42.23
CA GLY A 769 50.68 -45.72 -42.26
C GLY A 769 51.32 -45.61 -40.87
N LEU A 770 52.66 -45.52 -40.84
CA LEU A 770 53.46 -45.30 -39.62
C LEU A 770 54.39 -44.11 -39.83
N ASP A 771 54.30 -43.10 -38.98
CA ASP A 771 55.33 -42.04 -38.88
C ASP A 771 56.06 -42.12 -37.53
N ILE A 772 57.38 -41.94 -37.58
CA ILE A 772 58.26 -41.86 -36.39
C ILE A 772 58.83 -40.44 -36.35
N LEU A 773 58.45 -39.67 -35.33
CA LEU A 773 58.82 -38.27 -35.15
C LEU A 773 59.70 -38.09 -33.90
N ASP A 774 60.39 -36.94 -33.81
CA ASP A 774 61.15 -36.50 -32.62
C ASP A 774 62.15 -37.52 -32.04
N ASP A 775 62.82 -38.29 -32.91
CA ASP A 775 63.73 -39.40 -32.56
C ASP A 775 63.09 -40.47 -31.63
N ALA A 776 61.76 -40.62 -31.68
CA ALA A 776 61.01 -41.62 -30.93
C ALA A 776 61.49 -43.05 -31.25
N LYS A 777 61.59 -43.89 -30.22
CA LYS A 777 62.08 -45.27 -30.34
C LYS A 777 60.92 -46.25 -30.36
N LEU A 778 60.81 -47.03 -31.43
CA LEU A 778 59.95 -48.21 -31.48
C LEU A 778 60.73 -49.45 -31.02
N ASN A 779 60.17 -50.19 -30.06
CA ASN A 779 60.63 -51.51 -29.65
C ASN A 779 59.54 -52.53 -30.01
N ILE A 780 59.90 -53.56 -30.77
CA ILE A 780 58.99 -54.66 -31.15
C ILE A 780 59.56 -55.93 -30.53
N GLU A 781 58.86 -56.49 -29.55
CA GLU A 781 59.43 -57.52 -28.68
C GLU A 781 59.13 -58.94 -29.15
N GLY A 782 60.13 -59.82 -29.13
CA GLY A 782 59.96 -61.26 -29.28
C GLY A 782 59.22 -61.67 -30.55
N THR A 783 57.97 -62.12 -30.39
CA THR A 783 57.08 -62.58 -31.48
C THR A 783 55.99 -61.56 -31.83
N ALA A 784 56.14 -60.30 -31.44
CA ALA A 784 55.22 -59.22 -31.82
C ALA A 784 55.26 -58.92 -33.32
N GLN A 785 54.16 -58.39 -33.86
CA GLN A 785 54.02 -58.04 -35.28
C GLN A 785 53.48 -56.62 -35.45
N LEU A 786 54.05 -55.90 -36.42
CA LEU A 786 53.52 -54.63 -36.94
C LEU A 786 53.28 -54.82 -38.44
N ASN A 787 52.02 -54.74 -38.86
CA ASN A 787 51.61 -54.94 -40.24
C ASN A 787 51.15 -53.63 -40.88
N PHE A 788 51.34 -53.53 -42.19
CA PHE A 788 50.82 -52.46 -43.03
C PHE A 788 49.65 -53.00 -43.87
N LEU A 789 48.47 -52.36 -43.77
CA LEU A 789 47.20 -52.75 -44.43
C LEU A 789 46.88 -51.88 -45.66
#